data_AF-A0A7K0DSP1-F1
#
_entry.id   AF-A0A7K0DSP1-F1
#
_cell.length_a   1.000
_cell.length_b   1.000
_cell.length_c   1.000
_cell.angle_alpha   90.00
_cell.angle_beta   90.00
_cell.angle_gamma   90.00
#
_symmetry.space_group_name_H-M   'P 1'
#
loop_
_entity.id
_entity.type
_entity.pdbx_description
1 polymer ?
#
loop_
_entity_poly.entity_id
_entity_poly.type
_entity_poly.pdbx_seq_one_letter_code
_entity_poly.pdbx_strand_id
1 'polypeptide(L)'
;MGIRMHAGPEGMPEGAAALQHVYDAVHGTIDTRDTYILGERSTIAHLLVSPALQRMRRIKQLDFASQTFSAADHSRFAHAIGTMHVMRKMLDRLVDTGENFERQLQYLRKSNARLFDGDVAADRPKLFQHMLLAGLLQDIGELPYAQATRHVYRPNLEMRKHVSRCTGIREDRLNNKQIFTLAGIFDEKIAEKLALVDMGLLAYLITGLSPDEEAELALRPLRHMVDGTLDADRLDYVFRDAYHTLGAVGDANSVIDTILYYDDVGPVVTEAGPVANLLVARARLYSSVYLSPANRFRLLLLLTALRGIRDDVECSKEFFGPSAVDISLDDFFDLDEMSLNSRLYDITRSPTVRRLDKKSRNALEIYTGKYIDYQHFWIAPVSERNAAPAVNLVLPDDLYFDTLSDQQRPIYYTGSVRVKNESLSHIADSVPLEHCAGPYSAMLQSPVSTQPMKDSILVFLPAVHRGRAWAEFDAALASRNLYDVLLENDPVSVIDFPTDTRNAPGFVGPAVFISFAAPDIQLVRRIAAVLVSARRRYFFYGGRFQGIGATARDNSVNAVREADAVIMVASTSYAARFKQEPDGYVASEIFAISARRERDADFSLVVLTAEDKSTVLDNLPWRSAFGFGEPPFFGRPLRSANSADFDSAVHAAIQAIDAVVTVSRDSGYSGETRSS
;
A
#
# COMPACT_ATOMS: atom_id res chain seq x y z
N MET A 1 14.90 -5.15 55.92
CA MET A 1 16.19 -5.27 55.20
C MET A 1 16.17 -4.26 54.07
N GLY A 2 16.83 -3.11 54.26
CA GLY A 2 16.89 -2.05 53.25
C GLY A 2 17.98 -2.37 52.22
N ILE A 3 17.61 -2.36 50.94
CA ILE A 3 18.55 -2.51 49.83
C ILE A 3 19.08 -1.10 49.50
N ARG A 4 20.39 -0.89 49.72
CA ARG A 4 21.11 0.30 49.27
C ARG A 4 21.21 0.26 47.74
N MET A 5 20.66 1.28 47.07
CA MET A 5 21.02 1.56 45.68
C MET A 5 22.40 2.24 45.67
N HIS A 6 23.34 1.68 44.91
CA HIS A 6 24.64 2.29 44.67
C HIS A 6 24.47 3.56 43.85
N ALA A 7 25.00 4.68 44.36
CA ALA A 7 25.14 5.93 43.62
C ALA A 7 26.11 5.71 42.44
N GLY A 8 25.69 6.12 41.23
CA GLY A 8 26.55 6.18 40.05
C GLY A 8 27.63 7.27 40.19
N PRO A 9 28.62 7.31 39.28
CA PRO A 9 29.71 8.28 39.34
C PRO A 9 29.17 9.72 39.28
N GLU A 10 29.74 10.59 40.11
CA GLU A 10 29.34 11.99 40.28
C GLU A 10 29.35 12.75 38.96
N GLY A 11 28.20 13.36 38.59
CA GLY A 11 28.09 14.28 37.46
C GLY A 11 26.82 14.19 36.61
N MET A 12 25.93 13.21 36.79
CA MET A 12 24.67 13.15 36.05
C MET A 12 23.53 13.91 36.76
N PRO A 13 22.79 14.81 36.07
CA PRO A 13 21.65 15.49 36.66
C PRO A 13 20.53 14.49 37.00
N GLU A 14 20.02 14.60 38.23
CA GLU A 14 18.91 13.81 38.77
C GLU A 14 17.64 14.00 37.92
N GLY A 15 17.19 12.95 37.23
CA GLY A 15 15.88 12.95 36.55
C GLY A 15 15.69 11.93 35.42
N ALA A 16 16.76 11.38 34.83
CA ALA A 16 16.64 10.36 33.80
C ALA A 16 17.80 9.36 33.87
N ALA A 17 17.71 8.38 34.77
CA ALA A 17 18.39 7.12 34.51
C ALA A 17 17.73 6.52 33.27
N ALA A 18 18.26 6.83 32.08
CA ALA A 18 17.80 6.26 30.83
C ALA A 18 17.77 4.74 31.00
N LEU A 19 16.63 4.10 30.74
CA LEU A 19 16.52 2.65 30.70
C LEU A 19 17.48 2.15 29.62
N GLN A 20 18.71 1.82 29.99
CA GLN A 20 19.75 1.28 29.09
C GLN A 20 19.35 -0.08 28.51
N HIS A 21 18.39 -0.74 29.18
CA HIS A 21 17.84 -2.01 28.79
C HIS A 21 16.32 -2.01 28.94
N VAL A 22 15.66 -2.71 28.02
CA VAL A 22 14.25 -3.07 28.09
C VAL A 22 14.13 -4.58 28.05
N TYR A 23 13.27 -5.17 28.87
CA TYR A 23 12.99 -6.60 28.81
C TYR A 23 11.82 -6.85 27.85
N ASP A 24 12.06 -7.69 26.86
CA ASP A 24 11.11 -8.09 25.83
C ASP A 24 10.89 -9.61 25.89
N ALA A 25 9.66 -10.04 25.67
CA ALA A 25 9.29 -11.46 25.77
C ALA A 25 9.87 -12.31 24.63
N VAL A 26 10.17 -11.70 23.48
CA VAL A 26 10.66 -12.39 22.28
C VAL A 26 12.18 -12.36 22.23
N HIS A 27 12.77 -11.20 22.47
CA HIS A 27 14.21 -10.98 22.29
C HIS A 27 15.02 -11.01 23.59
N GLY A 28 14.36 -11.17 24.74
CA GLY A 28 15.01 -11.07 26.05
C GLY A 28 15.41 -9.64 26.36
N THR A 29 16.66 -9.41 26.75
CA THR A 29 17.16 -8.07 27.06
C THR A 29 17.52 -7.31 25.78
N ILE A 30 16.85 -6.18 25.55
CA ILE A 30 17.11 -5.28 24.43
C ILE A 30 18.00 -4.11 24.90
N ASP A 31 19.07 -3.84 24.16
CA ASP A 31 19.96 -2.69 24.37
C ASP A 31 19.47 -1.45 23.62
N THR A 32 19.14 -0.41 24.40
CA THR A 32 18.60 0.87 23.92
C THR A 32 19.64 1.99 23.90
N ARG A 33 20.92 1.69 24.14
CA ARG A 33 22.01 2.69 24.09
C ARG A 33 22.29 3.12 22.66
N ASP A 34 22.64 4.37 22.45
CA ASP A 34 23.05 4.84 21.13
C ASP A 34 24.38 4.20 20.70
N THR A 35 24.55 3.98 19.40
CA THR A 35 25.86 3.62 18.83
C THR A 35 26.76 4.83 18.70
N TYR A 36 26.16 6.01 18.58
CA TYR A 36 26.86 7.30 18.58
C TYR A 36 25.99 8.32 19.29
N ILE A 37 26.53 8.95 20.34
CA ILE A 37 25.82 10.01 21.05
C ILE A 37 25.97 11.29 20.23
N LEU A 38 24.89 11.66 19.55
CA LEU A 38 24.88 12.84 18.69
C LEU A 38 24.87 14.15 19.50
N GLY A 39 24.56 14.14 20.80
CA GLY A 39 24.54 15.32 21.67
C GLY A 39 24.96 15.05 23.13
N GLU A 40 24.37 15.76 24.10
CA GLU A 40 24.69 15.56 25.53
C GLU A 40 23.93 14.37 26.16
N ARG A 41 22.90 13.88 25.48
CA ARG A 41 21.96 12.88 26.00
C ARG A 41 21.66 11.83 24.94
N SER A 42 21.15 10.69 25.39
CA SER A 42 20.81 9.58 24.50
C SER A 42 19.62 9.91 23.58
N THR A 43 19.82 9.76 22.27
CA THR A 43 18.78 10.02 21.26
C THR A 43 17.68 8.95 21.36
N ILE A 44 18.04 7.67 21.38
CA ILE A 44 17.08 6.56 21.50
C ILE A 44 16.27 6.70 22.79
N ALA A 45 16.91 6.93 23.94
CA ALA A 45 16.19 7.07 25.21
C ALA A 45 15.17 8.22 25.20
N HIS A 46 15.50 9.35 24.57
CA HIS A 46 14.58 10.48 24.43
C HIS A 46 13.40 10.20 23.49
N LEU A 47 13.61 9.40 22.44
CA LEU A 47 12.56 9.00 21.52
C LEU A 47 11.62 8.00 22.16
N LEU A 48 12.13 7.06 22.97
CA LEU A 48 11.32 6.07 23.68
C LEU A 48 10.23 6.70 24.56
N VAL A 49 10.43 7.92 25.06
CA VAL A 49 9.45 8.67 25.85
C VAL A 49 8.69 9.74 25.04
N SER A 50 8.87 9.79 23.72
CA SER A 50 8.16 10.74 22.86
C SER A 50 6.66 10.38 22.72
N PRO A 51 5.78 11.38 22.51
CA PRO A 51 4.36 11.12 22.28
C PRO A 51 4.10 10.16 21.12
N ALA A 52 4.81 10.31 19.99
CA ALA A 52 4.63 9.46 18.81
C ALA A 52 4.90 7.98 19.10
N LEU A 53 6.01 7.66 19.80
CA LEU A 53 6.30 6.28 20.17
C LEU A 53 5.38 5.79 21.31
N GLN A 54 5.09 6.61 22.31
CA GLN A 54 4.21 6.20 23.41
C GLN A 54 2.77 5.90 22.96
N ARG A 55 2.29 6.58 21.90
CA ARG A 55 1.04 6.24 21.22
C ARG A 55 1.01 4.78 20.73
N MET A 56 2.13 4.25 20.23
CA MET A 56 2.23 2.89 19.73
C MET A 56 1.94 1.81 20.79
N ARG A 57 1.97 2.15 22.09
CA ARG A 57 1.57 1.23 23.17
C ARG A 57 0.07 0.92 23.16
N ARG A 58 -0.73 1.82 22.59
CA ARG A 58 -2.20 1.74 22.54
C ARG A 58 -2.72 1.30 21.18
N ILE A 59 -1.83 0.79 20.33
CA ILE A 59 -2.15 0.24 19.02
C ILE A 59 -1.57 -1.18 18.98
N LYS A 60 -2.43 -2.17 18.76
CA LYS A 60 -2.02 -3.57 18.66
C LYS A 60 -1.35 -3.82 17.32
N GLN A 61 -0.44 -4.79 17.30
CA GLN A 61 0.25 -5.20 16.08
C GLN A 61 -0.72 -5.90 15.10
N LEU A 62 -1.63 -6.73 15.64
CA LEU A 62 -2.44 -7.68 14.87
C LEU A 62 -3.94 -7.39 14.87
N ASP A 63 -4.33 -6.12 14.93
CA ASP A 63 -5.73 -5.69 14.87
C ASP A 63 -6.65 -6.50 15.81
N PHE A 64 -7.60 -7.27 15.26
CA PHE A 64 -8.55 -8.08 16.01
C PHE A 64 -8.10 -9.53 16.22
N ALA A 65 -6.87 -9.90 15.88
CA ALA A 65 -6.36 -11.27 16.06
C ALA A 65 -6.47 -11.74 17.51
N SER A 66 -6.35 -10.83 18.49
CA SER A 66 -6.57 -11.10 19.93
C SER A 66 -7.93 -11.76 20.24
N GLN A 67 -8.95 -11.59 19.39
CA GLN A 67 -10.25 -12.23 19.56
C GLN A 67 -10.22 -13.74 19.27
N THR A 68 -9.27 -14.20 18.46
CA THR A 68 -9.07 -15.62 18.13
C THR A 68 -7.87 -16.21 18.86
N PHE A 69 -6.81 -15.40 19.00
CA PHE A 69 -5.55 -15.76 19.65
C PHE A 69 -5.36 -14.86 20.87
N SER A 70 -5.81 -15.30 22.04
CA SER A 70 -5.88 -14.45 23.24
C SER A 70 -4.54 -13.87 23.72
N ALA A 71 -3.40 -14.37 23.22
CA ALA A 71 -2.08 -13.84 23.53
C ALA A 71 -1.57 -12.79 22.52
N ALA A 72 -2.29 -12.56 21.42
CA ALA A 72 -1.97 -11.60 20.36
C ALA A 72 -2.37 -10.15 20.72
N ASP A 73 -2.00 -9.73 21.93
CA ASP A 73 -2.24 -8.39 22.48
C ASP A 73 -0.98 -7.51 22.47
N HIS A 74 0.10 -7.96 21.82
CA HIS A 74 1.34 -7.19 21.73
C HIS A 74 1.14 -5.90 20.93
N SER A 75 1.78 -4.84 21.40
CA SER A 75 1.67 -3.50 20.84
C SER A 75 2.69 -3.21 19.75
N ARG A 76 2.39 -2.25 18.88
CA ARG A 76 3.35 -1.73 17.89
C ARG A 76 4.59 -1.13 18.54
N PHE A 77 4.49 -0.67 19.79
CA PHE A 77 5.65 -0.19 20.55
C PHE A 77 6.66 -1.31 20.83
N ALA A 78 6.18 -2.50 21.22
CA ALA A 78 7.05 -3.65 21.44
C ALA A 78 7.73 -4.09 20.13
N HIS A 79 6.97 -4.08 19.03
CA HIS A 79 7.50 -4.32 17.70
C HIS A 79 8.57 -3.29 17.30
N ALA A 80 8.32 -1.98 17.45
CA ALA A 80 9.29 -0.94 17.10
C ALA A 80 10.65 -1.08 17.84
N ILE A 81 10.62 -1.39 19.14
CA ILE A 81 11.85 -1.63 19.91
C ILE A 81 12.51 -2.94 19.46
N GLY A 82 11.72 -3.98 19.18
CA GLY A 82 12.21 -5.25 18.67
C GLY A 82 12.88 -5.12 17.30
N THR A 83 12.29 -4.37 16.37
CA THR A 83 12.86 -4.04 15.05
C THR A 83 14.19 -3.29 15.20
N MET A 84 14.27 -2.30 16.09
CA MET A 84 15.53 -1.62 16.39
C MET A 84 16.59 -2.59 16.92
N HIS A 85 16.22 -3.52 17.81
CA HIS A 85 17.13 -4.54 18.35
C HIS A 85 17.63 -5.50 17.28
N VAL A 86 16.73 -5.98 16.44
CA VAL A 86 17.05 -6.84 15.29
C VAL A 86 17.99 -6.12 14.34
N MET A 87 17.72 -4.84 14.04
CA MET A 87 18.61 -4.00 13.22
C MET A 87 20.02 -3.92 13.81
N ARG A 88 20.15 -3.73 15.13
CA ARG A 88 21.47 -3.74 15.81
C ARG A 88 22.20 -5.05 15.56
N LYS A 89 21.54 -6.19 15.77
CA LYS A 89 22.13 -7.52 15.57
C LYS A 89 22.54 -7.75 14.11
N MET A 90 21.74 -7.29 13.16
CA MET A 90 22.09 -7.36 11.73
C MET A 90 23.34 -6.54 11.42
N LEU A 91 23.45 -5.33 11.96
CA LEU A 91 24.63 -4.48 11.77
C LEU A 91 25.89 -5.07 12.42
N ASP A 92 25.78 -5.60 13.65
CA ASP A 92 26.87 -6.28 14.34
C ASP A 92 27.35 -7.49 13.52
N ARG A 93 26.40 -8.27 12.97
CA ARG A 93 26.71 -9.40 12.09
C ARG A 93 27.49 -8.97 10.85
N LEU A 94 27.12 -7.87 10.20
CA LEU A 94 27.84 -7.36 9.03
C LEU A 94 29.26 -6.89 9.37
N VAL A 95 29.48 -6.37 10.57
CA VAL A 95 30.83 -6.05 11.05
C VAL A 95 31.65 -7.34 11.21
N ASP A 96 31.06 -8.39 11.79
CA ASP A 96 31.73 -9.68 12.00
C ASP A 96 32.10 -10.37 10.69
N THR A 97 31.33 -10.19 9.62
CA THR A 97 31.60 -10.74 8.28
C THR A 97 32.57 -9.89 7.46
N GLY A 98 32.99 -8.72 7.97
CA GLY A 98 33.98 -7.86 7.34
C GLY A 98 33.40 -6.83 6.35
N GLU A 99 32.10 -6.55 6.40
CA GLU A 99 31.48 -5.49 5.60
C GLU A 99 32.07 -4.13 5.99
N ASN A 100 32.56 -3.37 5.00
CA ASN A 100 33.32 -2.13 5.25
C ASN A 100 32.51 -0.84 5.09
N PHE A 101 31.30 -0.90 4.52
CA PHE A 101 30.39 0.25 4.33
C PHE A 101 30.99 1.45 3.57
N GLU A 102 32.14 1.31 2.91
CA GLU A 102 32.89 2.47 2.41
C GLU A 102 32.14 3.18 1.27
N ARG A 103 31.46 2.43 0.38
CA ARG A 103 30.62 3.03 -0.67
C ARG A 103 29.53 3.94 -0.09
N GLN A 104 28.84 3.46 0.94
CA GLN A 104 27.76 4.18 1.60
C GLN A 104 28.29 5.41 2.31
N LEU A 105 29.40 5.27 3.05
CA LEU A 105 30.03 6.36 3.78
C LEU A 105 30.64 7.42 2.85
N GLN A 106 31.20 7.03 1.70
CA GLN A 106 31.67 7.99 0.68
C GLN A 106 30.54 8.89 0.17
N TYR A 107 29.38 8.30 -0.12
CA TYR A 107 28.19 9.08 -0.49
C TYR A 107 27.77 10.01 0.65
N LEU A 108 27.70 9.52 1.90
CA LEU A 108 27.28 10.33 3.04
C LEU A 108 28.22 11.49 3.37
N ARG A 109 29.54 11.30 3.19
CA ARG A 109 30.52 12.38 3.32
C ARG A 109 30.33 13.46 2.24
N LYS A 110 29.91 13.08 1.04
CA LYS A 110 29.58 14.02 -0.05
C LYS A 110 28.27 14.75 0.23
N SER A 111 27.23 14.03 0.65
CA SER A 111 25.87 14.60 0.84
C SER A 111 25.74 15.39 2.14
N ASN A 112 26.46 15.02 3.19
CA ASN A 112 26.39 15.66 4.50
C ASN A 112 27.75 15.63 5.23
N ALA A 113 28.71 16.37 4.66
CA ALA A 113 30.06 16.54 5.21
C ALA A 113 30.11 17.13 6.63
N ARG A 114 29.01 17.71 7.12
CA ARG A 114 28.92 18.25 8.48
C ARG A 114 28.83 17.14 9.52
N LEU A 115 28.14 16.05 9.20
CA LEU A 115 27.95 14.92 10.10
C LEU A 115 28.93 13.78 9.79
N PHE A 116 29.22 13.55 8.50
CA PHE A 116 30.12 12.50 8.03
C PHE A 116 31.40 13.15 7.47
N ASP A 117 32.44 13.19 8.29
CA ASP A 117 33.71 13.89 8.01
C ASP A 117 34.95 13.04 8.34
N GLY A 118 34.74 11.85 8.90
CA GLY A 118 35.80 10.99 9.39
C GLY A 118 36.18 9.87 8.43
N ASP A 119 37.00 8.94 8.92
CA ASP A 119 37.23 7.66 8.26
C ASP A 119 36.07 6.67 8.52
N VAL A 120 36.18 5.45 7.99
CA VAL A 120 35.15 4.41 8.18
C VAL A 120 34.89 4.15 9.67
N ALA A 121 35.93 4.13 10.50
CA ALA A 121 35.80 3.80 11.92
C ALA A 121 35.03 4.89 12.68
N ALA A 122 35.26 6.16 12.34
CA ALA A 122 34.58 7.30 12.96
C ALA A 122 33.13 7.49 12.48
N ASP A 123 32.86 7.24 11.20
CA ASP A 123 31.53 7.51 10.62
C ASP A 123 30.56 6.33 10.73
N ARG A 124 31.05 5.08 10.80
CA ARG A 124 30.21 3.89 10.90
C ARG A 124 29.25 3.92 12.11
N PRO A 125 29.66 4.29 13.34
CA PRO A 125 28.73 4.40 14.46
C PRO A 125 27.61 5.42 14.24
N LYS A 126 27.90 6.50 13.48
CA LYS A 126 26.89 7.51 13.09
C LYS A 126 25.90 6.89 12.11
N LEU A 127 26.37 6.18 11.08
CA LEU A 127 25.49 5.46 10.15
C LEU A 127 24.62 4.43 10.89
N PHE A 128 25.21 3.63 11.77
CA PHE A 128 24.49 2.62 12.55
C PHE A 128 23.40 3.27 13.40
N GLN A 129 23.67 4.44 13.98
CA GLN A 129 22.66 5.19 14.72
C GLN A 129 21.45 5.52 13.82
N HIS A 130 21.65 5.94 12.57
CA HIS A 130 20.54 6.23 11.65
C HIS A 130 19.74 4.98 11.28
N MET A 131 20.42 3.85 11.11
CA MET A 131 19.77 2.56 10.85
C MET A 131 18.90 2.11 12.03
N LEU A 132 19.39 2.25 13.26
CA LEU A 132 18.61 1.97 14.47
C LEU A 132 17.40 2.89 14.59
N LEU A 133 17.57 4.18 14.31
CA LEU A 133 16.48 5.15 14.29
C LEU A 133 15.43 4.82 13.21
N ALA A 134 15.86 4.40 12.02
CA ALA A 134 14.94 3.94 10.97
C ALA A 134 14.13 2.72 11.44
N GLY A 135 14.79 1.71 12.01
CA GLY A 135 14.10 0.53 12.56
C GLY A 135 13.14 0.86 13.69
N LEU A 136 13.47 1.82 14.55
CA LEU A 136 12.61 2.27 15.64
C LEU A 136 11.40 3.09 15.16
N LEU A 137 11.57 3.90 14.10
CA LEU A 137 10.62 4.95 13.73
C LEU A 137 9.76 4.64 12.50
N GLN A 138 10.09 3.64 11.68
CA GLN A 138 9.40 3.38 10.40
C GLN A 138 7.89 3.15 10.51
N ASP A 139 7.42 2.72 11.68
CA ASP A 139 6.03 2.33 11.95
C ASP A 139 5.25 3.33 12.81
N ILE A 140 5.84 4.44 13.24
CA ILE A 140 5.15 5.42 14.12
C ILE A 140 3.97 6.10 13.42
N GLY A 141 3.96 6.09 12.08
CA GLY A 141 2.88 6.62 11.24
C GLY A 141 1.68 5.69 11.11
N GLU A 142 1.65 4.53 11.77
CA GLU A 142 0.56 3.59 11.62
C GLU A 142 -0.73 4.06 12.32
N LEU A 143 -1.87 3.76 11.70
CA LEU A 143 -3.21 3.99 12.23
C LEU A 143 -3.70 2.78 13.05
N PRO A 144 -4.60 2.96 14.04
CA PRO A 144 -5.28 1.83 14.68
C PRO A 144 -6.11 1.07 13.66
N TYR A 145 -6.12 -0.27 13.72
CA TYR A 145 -6.80 -1.13 12.75
C TYR A 145 -6.47 -0.76 11.30
N ALA A 146 -5.18 -0.59 11.00
CA ALA A 146 -4.67 0.03 9.79
C ALA A 146 -5.29 -0.54 8.51
N GLN A 147 -5.58 -1.84 8.47
CA GLN A 147 -6.20 -2.49 7.32
C GLN A 147 -7.57 -1.90 6.96
N ALA A 148 -8.32 -1.36 7.92
CA ALA A 148 -9.58 -0.67 7.68
C ALA A 148 -9.39 0.85 7.59
N THR A 149 -8.68 1.45 8.54
CA THR A 149 -8.61 2.91 8.71
C THR A 149 -7.82 3.61 7.60
N ARG A 150 -6.85 2.96 6.96
CA ARG A 150 -6.09 3.50 5.82
C ARG A 150 -6.95 3.85 4.60
N HIS A 151 -8.12 3.21 4.47
CA HIS A 151 -9.07 3.47 3.38
C HIS A 151 -10.00 4.65 3.65
N VAL A 152 -9.87 5.27 4.82
CA VAL A 152 -10.75 6.34 5.30
C VAL A 152 -9.92 7.55 5.67
N TYR A 153 -9.04 7.44 6.67
CA TYR A 153 -8.22 8.54 7.15
C TYR A 153 -7.10 8.88 6.18
N ARG A 154 -6.84 10.19 6.03
CA ARG A 154 -5.74 10.71 5.23
C ARG A 154 -5.13 11.95 5.90
N PRO A 155 -3.84 12.21 5.68
CA PRO A 155 -3.20 13.41 6.21
C PRO A 155 -3.79 14.65 5.54
N ASN A 156 -4.02 15.71 6.30
CA ASN A 156 -4.50 16.99 5.75
C ASN A 156 -3.44 17.65 4.83
N LEU A 157 -3.87 18.63 4.03
CA LEU A 157 -3.01 19.27 3.04
C LEU A 157 -1.76 19.94 3.66
N GLU A 158 -1.91 20.58 4.81
CA GLU A 158 -0.80 21.26 5.48
C GLU A 158 0.27 20.28 5.94
N MET A 159 -0.12 19.10 6.44
CA MET A 159 0.80 18.03 6.80
C MET A 159 1.57 17.53 5.58
N ARG A 160 0.90 17.29 4.45
CA ARG A 160 1.56 16.84 3.21
C ARG A 160 2.58 17.86 2.70
N LYS A 161 2.18 19.13 2.65
CA LYS A 161 3.06 20.26 2.27
C LYS A 161 4.23 20.41 3.23
N HIS A 162 4.01 20.24 4.53
CA HIS A 162 5.07 20.30 5.53
C HIS A 162 6.12 19.20 5.28
N VAL A 163 5.69 17.94 5.16
CA VAL A 163 6.58 16.82 4.86
C VAL A 163 7.32 17.02 3.54
N SER A 164 6.63 17.50 2.50
CA SER A 164 7.25 17.78 1.20
C SER A 164 8.33 18.86 1.31
N ARG A 165 8.09 19.93 2.08
CA ARG A 165 9.10 20.98 2.34
C ARG A 165 10.30 20.46 3.14
N CYS A 166 10.07 19.62 4.15
CA CYS A 166 11.13 19.07 4.99
C CYS A 166 12.02 18.06 4.25
N THR A 167 11.46 17.31 3.30
CA THR A 167 12.18 16.23 2.60
C THR A 167 12.63 16.58 1.18
N GLY A 168 12.02 17.59 0.56
CA GLY A 168 12.15 17.84 -0.88
C GLY A 168 11.45 16.80 -1.77
N ILE A 169 10.73 15.84 -1.18
CA ILE A 169 9.99 14.81 -1.93
C ILE A 169 8.60 15.34 -2.25
N ARG A 170 8.13 15.16 -3.48
CA ARG A 170 6.78 15.58 -3.87
C ARG A 170 5.70 14.76 -3.15
N GLU A 171 4.61 15.42 -2.78
CA GLU A 171 3.49 14.83 -2.04
C GLU A 171 2.89 13.59 -2.73
N ASP A 172 2.84 13.58 -4.06
CA ASP A 172 2.29 12.50 -4.88
C ASP A 172 3.14 11.22 -4.90
N ARG A 173 4.41 11.31 -4.48
CA ARG A 173 5.31 10.14 -4.37
C ARG A 173 5.20 9.44 -3.02
N LEU A 174 4.62 10.10 -2.01
CA LEU A 174 4.51 9.56 -0.66
C LEU A 174 3.12 8.97 -0.43
N ASN A 175 3.08 7.77 0.15
CA ASN A 175 1.81 7.21 0.61
C ASN A 175 1.41 7.81 1.98
N ASN A 176 0.13 7.67 2.36
CA ASN A 176 -0.38 8.24 3.61
C ASN A 176 0.41 7.81 4.86
N LYS A 177 0.82 6.54 4.95
CA LYS A 177 1.62 6.03 6.09
C LYS A 177 2.97 6.73 6.15
N GLN A 178 3.65 6.89 5.02
CA GLN A 178 4.93 7.60 4.96
C GLN A 178 4.76 9.07 5.36
N ILE A 179 3.68 9.73 4.96
CA ILE A 179 3.40 11.10 5.36
C ILE A 179 3.16 11.20 6.87
N PHE A 180 2.34 10.32 7.47
CA PHE A 180 2.13 10.31 8.92
C PHE A 180 3.43 10.02 9.69
N THR A 181 4.24 9.07 9.19
CA THR A 181 5.53 8.70 9.78
C THR A 181 6.48 9.91 9.78
N LEU A 182 6.69 10.51 8.61
CA LEU A 182 7.59 11.64 8.45
C LEU A 182 7.07 12.88 9.19
N ALA A 183 5.77 13.16 9.16
CA ALA A 183 5.18 14.26 9.92
C ALA A 183 5.41 14.07 11.43
N GLY A 184 5.29 12.84 11.94
CA GLY A 184 5.63 12.53 13.32
C GLY A 184 7.11 12.71 13.64
N ILE A 185 8.00 12.39 12.70
CA ILE A 185 9.46 12.58 12.83
C ILE A 185 9.84 14.07 12.80
N PHE A 186 9.19 14.86 11.95
CA PHE A 186 9.45 16.30 11.78
C PHE A 186 8.68 17.20 12.75
N ASP A 187 7.78 16.63 13.56
CA ASP A 187 7.13 17.34 14.66
C ASP A 187 8.18 17.99 15.58
N GLU A 188 7.99 19.25 15.96
CA GLU A 188 8.99 19.99 16.74
C GLU A 188 9.45 19.26 18.01
N LYS A 189 8.54 18.52 18.69
CA LYS A 189 8.84 17.78 19.92
C LYS A 189 9.77 16.58 19.69
N ILE A 190 9.88 16.11 18.46
CA ILE A 190 10.73 14.99 18.03
C ILE A 190 11.94 15.52 17.25
N ALA A 191 11.74 16.45 16.32
CA ALA A 191 12.79 17.05 15.52
C ALA A 191 13.88 17.71 16.38
N GLU A 192 13.51 18.38 17.49
CA GLU A 192 14.50 18.91 18.45
C GLU A 192 15.43 17.82 19.00
N LYS A 193 14.88 16.62 19.26
CA LYS A 193 15.64 15.46 19.76
C LYS A 193 16.50 14.81 18.67
N LEU A 194 16.21 15.09 17.41
CA LEU A 194 16.90 14.61 16.23
C LEU A 194 17.78 15.70 15.57
N ALA A 195 18.04 16.82 16.25
CA ALA A 195 18.72 17.98 15.66
C ALA A 195 20.10 17.69 15.03
N LEU A 196 20.74 16.59 15.41
CA LEU A 196 22.07 16.18 14.96
C LEU A 196 22.02 14.88 14.12
N VAL A 197 20.81 14.43 13.76
CA VAL A 197 20.55 13.32 12.84
C VAL A 197 20.42 13.89 11.43
N ASP A 198 20.97 13.18 10.45
CA ASP A 198 20.70 13.41 9.04
C ASP A 198 19.27 12.97 8.72
N MET A 199 18.37 13.95 8.69
CA MET A 199 16.96 13.72 8.42
C MET A 199 16.68 13.32 6.98
N GLY A 200 17.55 13.68 6.03
CA GLY A 200 17.45 13.26 4.64
C GLY A 200 17.75 11.77 4.49
N LEU A 201 18.83 11.30 5.12
CA LEU A 201 19.16 9.88 5.23
C LEU A 201 18.04 9.10 5.93
N LEU A 202 17.54 9.59 7.07
CA LEU A 202 16.47 8.91 7.80
C LEU A 202 15.18 8.81 6.97
N ALA A 203 14.80 9.88 6.27
CA ALA A 203 13.66 9.87 5.36
C ALA A 203 13.86 8.88 4.20
N TYR A 204 15.05 8.81 3.61
CA TYR A 204 15.38 7.83 2.57
C TYR A 204 15.29 6.40 3.09
N LEU A 205 15.87 6.09 4.26
CA LEU A 205 15.84 4.75 4.84
C LEU A 205 14.41 4.24 5.07
N ILE A 206 13.51 5.12 5.51
CA ILE A 206 12.10 4.79 5.79
C ILE A 206 11.27 4.70 4.49
N THR A 207 11.50 5.59 3.53
CA THR A 207 10.62 5.72 2.36
C THR A 207 11.13 5.06 1.10
N GLY A 208 12.45 4.83 0.99
CA GLY A 208 13.14 4.50 -0.27
C GLY A 208 13.13 5.65 -1.29
N LEU A 209 12.83 6.88 -0.86
CA LEU A 209 12.68 8.03 -1.73
C LEU A 209 13.66 9.12 -1.32
N SER A 210 14.29 9.73 -2.31
CA SER A 210 15.23 10.84 -2.15
C SER A 210 15.04 11.83 -3.31
N PRO A 211 15.23 13.14 -3.08
CA PRO A 211 15.40 14.10 -4.18
C PRO A 211 16.75 13.92 -4.90
N ASP A 212 17.73 13.27 -4.26
CA ASP A 212 19.02 12.93 -4.84
C ASP A 212 18.98 11.53 -5.46
N GLU A 213 19.18 11.45 -6.78
CA GLU A 213 19.16 10.19 -7.54
C GLU A 213 20.39 9.30 -7.22
N GLU A 214 21.51 9.88 -6.78
CA GLU A 214 22.69 9.10 -6.37
C GLU A 214 22.46 8.32 -5.07
N ALA A 215 21.55 8.82 -4.20
CA ALA A 215 21.21 8.20 -2.92
C ALA A 215 20.74 6.76 -3.11
N GLU A 216 19.84 6.54 -4.08
CA GLU A 216 19.28 5.22 -4.34
C GLU A 216 20.38 4.24 -4.73
N LEU A 217 21.29 4.63 -5.63
CA LEU A 217 22.38 3.74 -6.02
C LEU A 217 23.32 3.48 -4.85
N ALA A 218 23.70 4.47 -4.05
CA ALA A 218 24.68 4.31 -2.99
C ALA A 218 24.16 3.56 -1.76
N LEU A 219 22.89 3.79 -1.39
CA LEU A 219 22.35 3.39 -0.09
C LEU A 219 21.37 2.21 -0.16
N ARG A 220 21.05 1.69 -1.37
CA ARG A 220 20.16 0.55 -1.55
C ARG A 220 20.48 -0.69 -0.70
N PRO A 221 21.75 -1.10 -0.50
CA PRO A 221 22.08 -2.19 0.41
C PRO A 221 21.56 -1.97 1.85
N LEU A 222 21.63 -0.73 2.35
CA LEU A 222 21.10 -0.37 3.66
C LEU A 222 19.58 -0.36 3.65
N ARG A 223 18.96 0.12 2.56
CA ARG A 223 17.50 0.12 2.41
C ARG A 223 16.93 -1.31 2.49
N HIS A 224 17.61 -2.30 1.92
CA HIS A 224 17.22 -3.72 2.03
C HIS A 224 17.17 -4.24 3.47
N MET A 225 17.90 -3.64 4.41
CA MET A 225 17.85 -4.00 5.84
C MET A 225 16.63 -3.40 6.54
N VAL A 226 16.03 -2.34 5.99
CA VAL A 226 14.85 -1.66 6.53
C VAL A 226 13.56 -2.16 5.85
N ASP A 227 13.59 -2.35 4.52
CA ASP A 227 12.52 -2.98 3.74
C ASP A 227 13.13 -3.77 2.58
N GLY A 228 13.18 -5.09 2.76
CA GLY A 228 13.81 -6.04 1.86
C GLY A 228 13.50 -7.46 2.34
N THR A 229 13.74 -8.49 1.53
CA THR A 229 13.20 -9.83 1.87
C THR A 229 13.67 -10.35 3.24
N LEU A 230 14.88 -9.98 3.66
CA LEU A 230 15.39 -10.12 5.01
C LEU A 230 15.69 -8.74 5.60
N ASP A 231 14.66 -8.06 6.09
CA ASP A 231 14.77 -6.79 6.81
C ASP A 231 14.52 -6.98 8.31
N ALA A 232 14.90 -5.97 9.10
CA ALA A 232 14.70 -5.99 10.54
C ALA A 232 13.22 -6.06 10.94
N ASP A 233 12.34 -5.48 10.11
CA ASP A 233 10.89 -5.44 10.32
C ASP A 233 10.29 -6.85 10.34
N ARG A 234 10.53 -7.61 9.27
CA ARG A 234 10.05 -8.98 9.06
C ARG A 234 10.67 -9.93 10.05
N LEU A 235 11.95 -9.75 10.35
CA LEU A 235 12.65 -10.55 11.36
C LEU A 235 12.13 -10.28 12.78
N ASP A 236 11.58 -9.10 13.10
CA ASP A 236 10.86 -8.94 14.37
C ASP A 236 9.44 -9.50 14.28
N TYR A 237 8.61 -8.98 13.38
CA TYR A 237 7.16 -9.25 13.44
C TYR A 237 6.84 -10.73 13.18
N VAL A 238 7.55 -11.42 12.27
CA VAL A 238 7.23 -12.83 11.97
C VAL A 238 7.43 -13.69 13.21
N PHE A 239 8.55 -13.53 13.91
CA PHE A 239 8.83 -14.32 15.11
C PHE A 239 8.01 -13.84 16.32
N ARG A 240 7.77 -12.53 16.46
CA ARG A 240 6.92 -11.97 17.52
C ARG A 240 5.47 -12.40 17.38
N ASP A 241 4.90 -12.25 16.20
CA ASP A 241 3.52 -12.65 15.91
C ASP A 241 3.35 -14.15 16.11
N ALA A 242 4.30 -14.96 15.62
CA ALA A 242 4.28 -16.40 15.83
C ALA A 242 4.37 -16.76 17.31
N TYR A 243 5.25 -16.12 18.09
CA TYR A 243 5.37 -16.34 19.53
C TYR A 243 4.05 -16.10 20.27
N HIS A 244 3.31 -15.05 19.89
CA HIS A 244 2.03 -14.69 20.51
C HIS A 244 0.81 -15.43 19.92
N THR A 245 0.97 -16.29 18.91
CA THR A 245 -0.15 -16.96 18.21
C THR A 245 0.06 -18.47 18.03
N LEU A 246 0.89 -18.87 17.06
CA LEU A 246 1.01 -20.25 16.57
C LEU A 246 2.22 -21.01 17.13
N GLY A 247 3.13 -20.32 17.81
CA GLY A 247 4.50 -20.78 18.06
C GLY A 247 5.40 -20.62 16.82
N ALA A 248 6.66 -20.26 17.05
CA ALA A 248 7.65 -20.08 15.98
C ALA A 248 8.44 -21.37 15.68
N VAL A 249 8.82 -21.55 14.41
CA VAL A 249 9.85 -22.50 14.00
C VAL A 249 11.12 -21.70 13.70
N GLY A 250 12.15 -21.87 14.52
CA GLY A 250 13.37 -21.03 14.48
C GLY A 250 13.20 -19.68 15.18
N ASP A 251 14.22 -18.84 15.08
CA ASP A 251 14.25 -17.50 15.67
C ASP A 251 15.04 -16.51 14.78
N ALA A 252 14.90 -15.22 15.07
CA ALA A 252 15.54 -14.16 14.30
C ALA A 252 17.07 -14.28 14.24
N ASN A 253 17.73 -14.71 15.32
CA ASN A 253 19.20 -14.84 15.35
C ASN A 253 19.65 -15.92 14.39
N SER A 254 18.94 -17.06 14.34
CA SER A 254 19.28 -18.14 13.41
C SER A 254 19.31 -17.68 11.94
N VAL A 255 18.47 -16.70 11.57
CA VAL A 255 18.50 -16.10 10.23
C VAL A 255 19.62 -15.09 10.10
N ILE A 256 19.77 -14.20 11.09
CA ILE A 256 20.81 -13.16 11.11
C ILE A 256 22.21 -13.78 11.00
N ASP A 257 22.48 -14.86 11.72
CA ASP A 257 23.77 -15.55 11.73
C ASP A 257 24.17 -16.07 10.34
N THR A 258 23.21 -16.25 9.43
CA THR A 258 23.51 -16.65 8.04
C THR A 258 23.87 -15.49 7.13
N ILE A 259 23.53 -14.25 7.48
CA ILE A 259 23.77 -13.08 6.62
C ILE A 259 25.28 -12.85 6.46
N LEU A 260 25.72 -12.75 5.20
CA LEU A 260 27.10 -12.37 4.83
C LEU A 260 27.21 -10.87 4.55
N TYR A 261 26.39 -10.37 3.61
CA TYR A 261 26.34 -8.97 3.21
C TYR A 261 25.03 -8.66 2.47
N TYR A 262 24.78 -7.38 2.24
CA TYR A 262 23.73 -6.89 1.34
C TYR A 262 24.38 -6.21 0.15
N ASP A 263 23.88 -6.47 -1.06
CA ASP A 263 24.27 -5.71 -2.26
C ASP A 263 23.05 -5.02 -2.89
N ASP A 264 23.19 -4.53 -4.12
CA ASP A 264 22.13 -3.80 -4.81
C ASP A 264 20.89 -4.66 -5.11
N VAL A 265 21.03 -6.00 -5.16
CA VAL A 265 19.93 -6.94 -5.39
C VAL A 265 19.25 -7.30 -4.07
N GLY A 266 20.01 -7.57 -3.02
CA GLY A 266 19.46 -7.98 -1.72
C GLY A 266 20.46 -8.75 -0.86
N PRO A 267 19.98 -9.42 0.21
CA PRO A 267 20.83 -10.20 1.12
C PRO A 267 21.49 -11.40 0.44
N VAL A 268 22.74 -11.64 0.81
CA VAL A 268 23.48 -12.87 0.54
C VAL A 268 23.72 -13.60 1.85
N VAL A 269 23.37 -14.88 1.92
CA VAL A 269 23.43 -15.71 3.12
C VAL A 269 24.30 -16.96 2.94
N THR A 270 24.78 -17.56 4.02
CA THR A 270 25.57 -18.81 4.00
C THR A 270 24.72 -20.06 3.82
N GLU A 271 23.48 -20.05 4.29
CA GLU A 271 22.62 -21.23 4.37
C GLU A 271 21.15 -20.91 4.04
N ALA A 272 20.49 -21.83 3.33
CA ALA A 272 19.10 -21.69 2.95
C ALA A 272 18.10 -22.01 4.08
N GLY A 273 18.47 -22.91 5.00
CA GLY A 273 17.55 -23.50 5.98
C GLY A 273 16.87 -22.49 6.90
N PRO A 274 17.61 -21.63 7.62
CA PRO A 274 17.02 -20.62 8.50
C PRO A 274 16.11 -19.64 7.76
N VAL A 275 16.51 -19.20 6.56
CA VAL A 275 15.69 -18.32 5.71
C VAL A 275 14.41 -19.02 5.26
N ALA A 276 14.48 -20.29 4.87
CA ALA A 276 13.30 -21.06 4.50
C ALA A 276 12.33 -21.21 5.69
N ASN A 277 12.84 -21.43 6.91
CA ASN A 277 12.02 -21.49 8.12
C ASN A 277 11.27 -20.18 8.39
N LEU A 278 11.92 -19.02 8.23
CA LEU A 278 11.29 -17.70 8.31
C LEU A 278 10.12 -17.58 7.31
N LEU A 279 10.35 -17.95 6.04
CA LEU A 279 9.34 -17.84 4.98
C LEU A 279 8.17 -18.80 5.21
N VAL A 280 8.42 -20.00 5.74
CA VAL A 280 7.37 -20.95 6.15
C VAL A 280 6.57 -20.41 7.33
N ALA A 281 7.23 -19.86 8.36
CA ALA A 281 6.55 -19.23 9.50
C ALA A 281 5.65 -18.08 9.02
N ARG A 282 6.17 -17.23 8.14
CA ARG A 282 5.42 -16.14 7.51
C ARG A 282 4.20 -16.65 6.73
N ALA A 283 4.36 -17.71 5.91
CA ALA A 283 3.25 -18.33 5.19
C ALA A 283 2.16 -18.85 6.14
N ARG A 284 2.56 -19.48 7.25
CA ARG A 284 1.62 -19.96 8.29
C ARG A 284 0.85 -18.81 8.94
N LEU A 285 1.52 -17.70 9.27
CA LEU A 285 0.87 -16.52 9.83
C LEU A 285 -0.19 -15.92 8.88
N TYR A 286 0.10 -15.81 7.59
CA TYR A 286 -0.91 -15.37 6.61
C TYR A 286 -2.11 -16.32 6.56
N SER A 287 -1.85 -17.63 6.46
CA SER A 287 -2.93 -18.63 6.33
C SER A 287 -3.81 -18.77 7.58
N SER A 288 -3.26 -18.58 8.77
CA SER A 288 -3.92 -18.94 10.03
C SER A 288 -4.26 -17.74 10.92
N VAL A 289 -3.52 -16.64 10.82
CA VAL A 289 -3.65 -15.49 11.75
C VAL A 289 -4.15 -14.26 11.02
N TYR A 290 -3.33 -13.70 10.12
CA TYR A 290 -3.60 -12.40 9.48
C TYR A 290 -4.91 -12.42 8.70
N LEU A 291 -5.16 -13.52 7.98
CA LEU A 291 -6.34 -13.70 7.13
C LEU A 291 -7.38 -14.63 7.77
N SER A 292 -7.32 -14.81 9.09
CA SER A 292 -8.34 -15.59 9.81
C SER A 292 -9.73 -14.97 9.61
N PRO A 293 -10.79 -15.77 9.37
CA PRO A 293 -12.12 -15.25 9.10
C PRO A 293 -12.66 -14.32 10.18
N ALA A 294 -12.40 -14.61 11.45
CA ALA A 294 -12.83 -13.76 12.56
C ALA A 294 -12.17 -12.37 12.53
N ASN A 295 -10.86 -12.29 12.25
CA ASN A 295 -10.15 -11.03 12.12
C ASN A 295 -10.66 -10.23 10.91
N ARG A 296 -10.77 -10.89 9.75
CA ARG A 296 -11.23 -10.25 8.50
C ARG A 296 -12.68 -9.76 8.61
N PHE A 297 -13.56 -10.53 9.24
CA PHE A 297 -14.95 -10.10 9.48
C PHE A 297 -15.02 -8.80 10.29
N ARG A 298 -14.26 -8.70 11.39
CA ARG A 298 -14.23 -7.49 12.23
C ARG A 298 -13.68 -6.28 11.46
N LEU A 299 -12.63 -6.47 10.67
CA LEU A 299 -12.08 -5.41 9.81
C LEU A 299 -13.09 -4.95 8.75
N LEU A 300 -13.84 -5.88 8.13
CA LEU A 300 -14.89 -5.54 7.17
C LEU A 300 -16.04 -4.76 7.82
N LEU A 301 -16.48 -5.15 9.02
CA LEU A 301 -17.50 -4.42 9.77
C LEU A 301 -17.03 -3.00 10.08
N LEU A 302 -15.80 -2.85 10.57
CA LEU A 302 -15.21 -1.55 10.86
C LEU A 302 -15.11 -0.68 9.60
N LEU A 303 -14.58 -1.23 8.51
CA LEU A 303 -14.44 -0.50 7.25
C LEU A 303 -15.79 -0.07 6.68
N THR A 304 -16.78 -0.96 6.71
CA THR A 304 -18.14 -0.68 6.24
C THR A 304 -18.78 0.43 7.07
N ALA A 305 -18.67 0.34 8.40
CA ALA A 305 -19.17 1.37 9.31
C ALA A 305 -18.50 2.73 9.08
N LEU A 306 -17.16 2.79 9.02
CA LEU A 306 -16.42 4.03 8.81
C LEU A 306 -16.74 4.69 7.47
N ARG A 307 -16.96 3.91 6.41
CA ARG A 307 -17.36 4.45 5.10
C ARG A 307 -18.77 5.01 5.12
N GLY A 308 -19.74 4.31 5.72
CA GLY A 308 -21.08 4.86 5.90
C GLY A 308 -21.07 6.16 6.69
N ILE A 309 -20.28 6.23 7.77
CA ILE A 309 -20.11 7.44 8.57
C ILE A 309 -19.51 8.57 7.72
N ARG A 310 -18.48 8.29 6.93
CA ARG A 310 -17.85 9.26 6.02
C ARG A 310 -18.84 9.79 4.97
N ASP A 311 -19.67 8.90 4.43
CA ASP A 311 -20.52 9.20 3.27
C ASP A 311 -21.79 9.98 3.66
N ASP A 312 -22.25 9.93 4.92
CA ASP A 312 -23.28 10.84 5.44
C ASP A 312 -22.68 12.10 6.05
N VAL A 313 -23.10 13.27 5.56
CA VAL A 313 -22.54 14.57 5.94
C VAL A 313 -22.64 14.86 7.45
N GLU A 314 -23.77 14.52 8.08
CA GLU A 314 -23.99 14.85 9.49
C GLU A 314 -23.28 13.85 10.41
N CYS A 315 -23.31 12.56 10.08
CA CYS A 315 -22.51 11.54 10.80
C CYS A 315 -21.01 11.85 10.69
N SER A 316 -20.55 12.26 9.50
CA SER A 316 -19.15 12.58 9.25
C SER A 316 -18.68 13.76 10.11
N LYS A 317 -19.46 14.85 10.17
CA LYS A 317 -19.17 16.00 11.04
C LYS A 317 -19.14 15.63 12.51
N GLU A 318 -20.06 14.78 12.96
CA GLU A 318 -20.12 14.37 14.37
C GLU A 318 -18.95 13.44 14.75
N PHE A 319 -18.61 12.48 13.90
CA PHE A 319 -17.58 11.48 14.20
C PHE A 319 -16.15 11.97 13.97
N PHE A 320 -15.92 12.61 12.82
CA PHE A 320 -14.58 13.05 12.42
C PHE A 320 -14.31 14.52 12.80
N GLY A 321 -15.34 15.29 13.11
CA GLY A 321 -15.22 16.72 13.37
C GLY A 321 -15.14 17.57 12.08
N PRO A 322 -14.75 18.85 12.20
CA PRO A 322 -14.79 19.81 11.09
C PRO A 322 -13.85 19.47 9.93
N SER A 323 -12.75 18.77 10.21
CA SER A 323 -11.76 18.35 9.20
C SER A 323 -12.16 17.07 8.46
N ALA A 324 -13.28 16.45 8.83
CA ALA A 324 -13.73 15.18 8.28
C ALA A 324 -12.58 14.14 8.26
N VAL A 325 -12.40 13.43 7.16
CA VAL A 325 -11.37 12.37 7.04
C VAL A 325 -9.94 12.90 6.88
N ASP A 326 -9.75 14.21 6.68
CA ASP A 326 -8.44 14.86 6.59
C ASP A 326 -7.96 15.24 8.00
N ILE A 327 -7.13 14.40 8.61
CA ILE A 327 -6.72 14.62 10.01
C ILE A 327 -5.44 15.45 10.10
N SER A 328 -5.38 16.31 11.12
CA SER A 328 -4.17 17.04 11.50
C SER A 328 -3.17 16.10 12.20
N LEU A 329 -1.96 16.62 12.47
CA LEU A 329 -0.95 15.83 13.20
C LEU A 329 -1.36 15.59 14.65
N ASP A 330 -1.98 16.58 15.29
CA ASP A 330 -2.50 16.44 16.65
C ASP A 330 -3.64 15.41 16.70
N ASP A 331 -4.61 15.48 15.77
CA ASP A 331 -5.67 14.48 15.65
C ASP A 331 -5.12 13.07 15.42
N PHE A 332 -4.04 12.95 14.63
CA PHE A 332 -3.35 11.69 14.40
C PHE A 332 -2.68 11.16 15.68
N PHE A 333 -2.04 12.01 16.47
CA PHE A 333 -1.43 11.61 17.75
C PHE A 333 -2.45 11.18 18.80
N ASP A 334 -3.66 11.74 18.77
CA ASP A 334 -4.78 11.35 19.63
C ASP A 334 -5.55 10.13 19.13
N LEU A 335 -5.33 9.71 17.89
CA LEU A 335 -6.02 8.58 17.27
C LEU A 335 -5.31 7.25 17.61
N ASP A 336 -5.94 6.43 18.45
CA ASP A 336 -5.52 5.06 18.78
C ASP A 336 -6.76 4.14 18.86
N GLU A 337 -6.59 2.87 19.23
CA GLU A 337 -7.72 1.94 19.26
C GLU A 337 -8.78 2.36 20.28
N MET A 338 -8.38 2.90 21.43
CA MET A 338 -9.30 3.31 22.48
C MET A 338 -10.12 4.52 22.04
N SER A 339 -9.45 5.55 21.51
CA SER A 339 -10.14 6.76 21.07
C SER A 339 -11.06 6.49 19.88
N LEU A 340 -10.65 5.66 18.92
CA LEU A 340 -11.50 5.25 17.79
C LEU A 340 -12.72 4.45 18.26
N ASN A 341 -12.53 3.44 19.11
CA ASN A 341 -13.64 2.64 19.62
C ASN A 341 -14.63 3.51 20.40
N SER A 342 -14.14 4.44 21.25
CA SER A 342 -15.00 5.36 21.99
C SER A 342 -15.91 6.16 21.05
N ARG A 343 -15.34 6.77 20.01
CA ARG A 343 -16.10 7.53 19.00
C ARG A 343 -17.15 6.67 18.30
N LEU A 344 -16.83 5.40 18.00
CA LEU A 344 -17.79 4.48 17.38
C LEU A 344 -18.96 4.13 18.32
N TYR A 345 -18.68 3.93 19.61
CA TYR A 345 -19.72 3.71 20.61
C TYR A 345 -20.63 4.94 20.77
N ASP A 346 -20.05 6.14 20.75
CA ASP A 346 -20.80 7.39 20.88
C ASP A 346 -21.72 7.61 19.68
N ILE A 347 -21.22 7.45 18.45
CA ILE A 347 -22.05 7.54 17.23
C ILE A 347 -23.18 6.51 17.23
N THR A 348 -22.93 5.29 17.69
CA THR A 348 -23.97 4.24 17.74
C THR A 348 -25.16 4.65 18.61
N ARG A 349 -24.93 5.48 19.64
CA ARG A 349 -25.97 6.00 20.54
C ARG A 349 -26.57 7.33 20.06
N SER A 350 -25.97 7.95 19.05
CA SER A 350 -26.40 9.24 18.52
C SER A 350 -27.64 9.10 17.63
N PRO A 351 -28.54 10.11 17.60
CA PRO A 351 -29.64 10.15 16.63
C PRO A 351 -29.20 10.11 15.17
N THR A 352 -27.98 10.58 14.85
CA THR A 352 -27.45 10.65 13.49
C THR A 352 -27.21 9.26 12.88
N VAL A 353 -27.01 8.22 13.69
CA VAL A 353 -26.83 6.83 13.23
C VAL A 353 -28.00 6.34 12.35
N ARG A 354 -29.19 6.91 12.53
CA ARG A 354 -30.40 6.62 11.72
C ARG A 354 -30.30 7.12 10.28
N ARG A 355 -29.29 7.94 9.97
CA ARG A 355 -29.01 8.47 8.63
C ARG A 355 -28.12 7.56 7.80
N LEU A 356 -27.31 6.72 8.45
CA LEU A 356 -26.48 5.73 7.78
C LEU A 356 -27.35 4.80 6.93
N ASP A 357 -26.82 4.34 5.80
CA ASP A 357 -27.46 3.25 5.05
C ASP A 357 -27.56 1.99 5.93
N LYS A 358 -28.48 1.09 5.55
CA LYS A 358 -28.82 -0.07 6.37
C LYS A 358 -27.62 -1.02 6.58
N LYS A 359 -26.78 -1.20 5.57
CA LYS A 359 -25.59 -2.06 5.64
C LYS A 359 -24.53 -1.48 6.58
N SER A 360 -24.24 -0.19 6.48
CA SER A 360 -23.29 0.49 7.38
C SER A 360 -23.79 0.57 8.81
N ARG A 361 -25.09 0.81 9.03
CA ARG A 361 -25.70 0.78 10.36
C ARG A 361 -25.62 -0.61 10.98
N ASN A 362 -25.98 -1.65 10.23
CA ASN A 362 -25.85 -3.03 10.68
C ASN A 362 -24.40 -3.36 11.05
N ALA A 363 -23.44 -2.94 10.22
CA ALA A 363 -22.03 -3.18 10.46
C ALA A 363 -21.56 -2.53 11.78
N LEU A 364 -21.96 -1.27 12.01
CA LEU A 364 -21.64 -0.53 13.23
C LEU A 364 -22.28 -1.16 14.47
N GLU A 365 -23.56 -1.56 14.40
CA GLU A 365 -24.25 -2.23 15.50
C GLU A 365 -23.57 -3.56 15.86
N ILE A 366 -23.24 -4.39 14.87
CA ILE A 366 -22.54 -5.67 15.10
C ILE A 366 -21.15 -5.41 15.69
N TYR A 367 -20.42 -4.44 15.14
CA TYR A 367 -19.11 -4.06 15.64
C TYR A 367 -19.14 -3.67 17.13
N THR A 368 -20.12 -2.86 17.52
CA THR A 368 -20.27 -2.30 18.88
C THR A 368 -21.02 -3.20 19.87
N GLY A 369 -21.45 -4.40 19.47
CA GLY A 369 -21.89 -5.43 20.41
C GLY A 369 -23.24 -6.08 20.13
N LYS A 370 -23.92 -5.74 19.02
CA LYS A 370 -25.09 -6.51 18.57
C LYS A 370 -24.65 -7.91 18.16
N TYR A 371 -25.07 -8.90 18.95
CA TYR A 371 -24.78 -10.30 18.63
C TYR A 371 -25.70 -10.79 17.51
N ILE A 372 -25.07 -11.26 16.43
CA ILE A 372 -25.71 -12.02 15.36
C ILE A 372 -24.76 -13.18 15.07
N ASP A 373 -25.30 -14.39 15.00
CA ASP A 373 -24.53 -15.55 14.62
C ASP A 373 -24.25 -15.50 13.11
N TYR A 374 -22.98 -15.39 12.73
CA TYR A 374 -22.52 -15.35 11.35
C TYR A 374 -21.75 -16.62 11.00
N GLN A 375 -22.06 -17.19 9.85
CA GLN A 375 -21.32 -18.28 9.25
C GLN A 375 -20.45 -17.74 8.11
N HIS A 376 -19.37 -18.46 7.79
CA HIS A 376 -18.50 -18.10 6.68
C HIS A 376 -18.12 -19.31 5.82
N PHE A 377 -17.84 -19.05 4.56
CA PHE A 377 -17.37 -20.04 3.59
C PHE A 377 -16.62 -19.36 2.45
N TRP A 378 -15.91 -20.15 1.66
CA TRP A 378 -15.13 -19.67 0.52
C TRP A 378 -15.86 -19.93 -0.80
N ILE A 379 -15.78 -18.98 -1.72
CA ILE A 379 -16.25 -19.11 -3.11
C ILE A 379 -15.03 -19.03 -4.02
N ALA A 380 -14.78 -20.10 -4.77
CA ALA A 380 -13.73 -20.20 -5.77
C ALA A 380 -14.23 -19.67 -7.14
N PRO A 381 -13.32 -19.25 -8.04
CA PRO A 381 -13.71 -18.78 -9.37
C PRO A 381 -14.26 -19.94 -10.20
N VAL A 382 -15.23 -19.65 -11.07
CA VAL A 382 -15.82 -20.66 -11.95
C VAL A 382 -14.91 -20.87 -13.16
N SER A 383 -14.53 -22.12 -13.44
CA SER A 383 -13.83 -22.46 -14.68
C SER A 383 -14.67 -22.05 -15.89
N GLU A 384 -14.07 -21.35 -16.86
CA GLU A 384 -14.68 -20.66 -18.03
C GLU A 384 -15.78 -21.39 -18.83
N ARG A 385 -16.03 -22.68 -18.61
CA ARG A 385 -16.94 -23.49 -19.42
C ARG A 385 -18.44 -23.30 -19.14
N ASN A 386 -18.85 -22.61 -18.07
CA ASN A 386 -20.27 -22.49 -17.67
C ASN A 386 -20.65 -21.10 -17.10
N ALA A 387 -20.11 -20.01 -17.63
CA ALA A 387 -20.54 -18.67 -17.20
C ALA A 387 -21.95 -18.37 -17.76
N ALA A 388 -22.97 -18.41 -16.90
CA ALA A 388 -24.29 -17.88 -17.23
C ALA A 388 -24.24 -16.33 -17.24
N PRO A 389 -25.15 -15.64 -17.97
CA PRO A 389 -25.12 -14.19 -18.11
C PRO A 389 -25.19 -13.49 -16.74
N ALA A 390 -24.47 -12.36 -16.61
CA ALA A 390 -24.43 -11.54 -15.40
C ALA A 390 -25.84 -11.21 -14.91
N VAL A 391 -26.21 -11.74 -13.75
CA VAL A 391 -27.48 -11.44 -13.09
C VAL A 391 -27.27 -10.15 -12.30
N ASN A 392 -28.10 -9.14 -12.55
CA ASN A 392 -28.13 -7.92 -11.74
C ASN A 392 -28.76 -8.25 -10.37
N LEU A 393 -27.96 -8.86 -9.48
CA LEU A 393 -28.37 -9.34 -8.16
C LEU A 393 -28.21 -8.22 -7.13
N VAL A 394 -29.30 -7.93 -6.41
CA VAL A 394 -29.23 -7.03 -5.25
C VAL A 394 -28.73 -7.82 -4.05
N LEU A 395 -27.54 -7.49 -3.57
CA LEU A 395 -26.95 -8.16 -2.40
C LEU A 395 -27.68 -7.77 -1.10
N PRO A 396 -27.90 -8.72 -0.17
CA PRO A 396 -28.45 -8.42 1.15
C PRO A 396 -27.60 -7.41 1.95
N ASP A 397 -28.26 -6.54 2.72
CA ASP A 397 -27.58 -5.51 3.55
C ASP A 397 -26.71 -6.10 4.66
N ASP A 398 -27.04 -7.32 5.11
CA ASP A 398 -26.36 -8.09 6.14
C ASP A 398 -25.40 -9.16 5.57
N LEU A 399 -25.14 -9.13 4.26
CA LEU A 399 -24.08 -9.90 3.62
C LEU A 399 -22.77 -9.11 3.63
N TYR A 400 -21.70 -9.74 4.12
CA TYR A 400 -20.33 -9.21 4.05
C TYR A 400 -19.42 -10.21 3.35
N PHE A 401 -18.39 -9.73 2.67
CA PHE A 401 -17.43 -10.59 2.00
C PHE A 401 -16.11 -9.86 1.79
N ASP A 402 -15.05 -10.65 1.60
CA ASP A 402 -13.68 -10.21 1.42
C ASP A 402 -13.08 -10.89 0.20
N THR A 403 -12.65 -10.11 -0.78
CA THR A 403 -11.88 -10.62 -1.92
C THR A 403 -10.40 -10.81 -1.58
N LEU A 404 -9.97 -10.30 -0.41
CA LEU A 404 -8.58 -10.24 0.03
C LEU A 404 -7.67 -9.56 -1.01
N SER A 405 -8.25 -8.69 -1.85
CA SER A 405 -7.54 -7.95 -2.90
C SER A 405 -6.44 -7.07 -2.33
N ASP A 406 -6.66 -6.51 -1.14
CA ASP A 406 -5.72 -5.66 -0.41
C ASP A 406 -4.53 -6.41 0.21
N GLN A 407 -4.55 -7.74 0.14
CA GLN A 407 -3.54 -8.63 0.74
C GLN A 407 -2.81 -9.50 -0.27
N GLN A 408 -3.07 -9.37 -1.58
CA GLN A 408 -2.38 -10.14 -2.63
C GLN A 408 -0.92 -9.70 -2.82
N ARG A 409 -0.05 -10.10 -1.89
CA ARG A 409 1.39 -9.86 -1.98
C ARG A 409 2.13 -11.20 -2.01
N PRO A 410 3.23 -11.31 -2.77
CA PRO A 410 4.05 -12.51 -2.70
C PRO A 410 4.76 -12.60 -1.35
N ILE A 411 4.84 -13.82 -0.81
CA ILE A 411 5.61 -14.11 0.41
C ILE A 411 7.12 -14.00 0.14
N TYR A 412 7.54 -14.20 -1.12
CA TYR A 412 8.92 -14.19 -1.54
C TYR A 412 9.01 -13.74 -3.01
N TYR A 413 10.04 -12.95 -3.35
CA TYR A 413 10.35 -12.60 -4.73
C TYR A 413 11.53 -13.46 -5.20
N THR A 414 11.36 -14.20 -6.29
CA THR A 414 12.41 -15.01 -6.92
C THR A 414 13.71 -14.21 -7.08
N GLY A 415 14.83 -14.77 -6.61
CA GLY A 415 16.15 -14.14 -6.65
C GLY A 415 16.42 -13.05 -5.61
N SER A 416 15.47 -12.71 -4.74
CA SER A 416 15.65 -11.63 -3.76
C SER A 416 16.56 -12.00 -2.58
N VAL A 417 16.83 -13.30 -2.39
CA VAL A 417 17.81 -13.82 -1.43
C VAL A 417 18.71 -14.80 -2.18
N ARG A 418 20.02 -14.68 -2.01
CA ARG A 418 20.99 -15.59 -2.62
C ARG A 418 21.83 -16.27 -1.55
N VAL A 419 22.23 -17.51 -1.82
CA VAL A 419 23.00 -18.38 -0.93
C VAL A 419 24.40 -18.53 -1.50
N LYS A 420 25.41 -18.28 -0.68
CA LYS A 420 26.83 -18.43 -1.01
C LYS A 420 27.48 -19.33 0.05
N ASN A 421 27.89 -20.52 -0.37
CA ASN A 421 28.51 -21.52 0.50
C ASN A 421 29.64 -22.23 -0.27
N GLU A 422 30.72 -22.62 0.41
CA GLU A 422 31.82 -23.41 -0.16
C GLU A 422 31.36 -24.75 -0.75
N SER A 423 30.29 -25.34 -0.22
CA SER A 423 29.69 -26.57 -0.75
C SER A 423 28.99 -26.36 -2.11
N LEU A 424 28.74 -25.10 -2.48
CA LEU A 424 28.20 -24.69 -3.79
C LEU A 424 29.31 -24.18 -4.74
N SER A 425 30.59 -24.34 -4.37
CA SER A 425 31.78 -23.80 -5.03
C SER A 425 31.95 -24.11 -6.52
N HIS A 426 31.22 -25.07 -7.09
CA HIS A 426 31.21 -25.32 -8.54
C HIS A 426 30.43 -24.26 -9.34
N ILE A 427 29.66 -23.41 -8.66
CA ILE A 427 29.01 -22.22 -9.21
C ILE A 427 29.79 -21.04 -8.63
N ALA A 428 30.51 -20.29 -9.48
CA ALA A 428 31.39 -19.20 -9.03
C ALA A 428 30.63 -18.05 -8.32
N ASP A 429 29.31 -18.01 -8.46
CA ASP A 429 28.41 -17.00 -7.95
C ASP A 429 27.47 -17.54 -6.86
N SER A 430 26.82 -16.62 -6.14
CA SER A 430 25.74 -16.96 -5.21
C SER A 430 24.53 -17.56 -5.96
N VAL A 431 23.88 -18.56 -5.37
CA VAL A 431 22.72 -19.27 -5.96
C VAL A 431 21.41 -18.69 -5.40
N PRO A 432 20.37 -18.41 -6.21
CA PRO A 432 19.06 -18.01 -5.69
C PRO A 432 18.49 -19.01 -4.66
N LEU A 433 17.90 -18.52 -3.58
CA LEU A 433 17.39 -19.34 -2.47
C LEU A 433 16.43 -20.43 -2.96
N GLU A 434 15.53 -20.09 -3.87
CA GLU A 434 14.53 -20.98 -4.44
C GLU A 434 15.12 -22.16 -5.22
N HIS A 435 16.39 -22.12 -5.60
CA HIS A 435 17.11 -23.23 -6.24
C HIS A 435 17.80 -24.16 -5.24
N CYS A 436 17.93 -23.74 -3.98
CA CYS A 436 18.69 -24.47 -2.95
C CYS A 436 17.95 -24.61 -1.60
N ALA A 437 16.67 -24.25 -1.53
CA ALA A 437 15.81 -24.39 -0.34
C ALA A 437 15.22 -25.81 -0.13
N GLY A 438 15.73 -26.81 -0.85
CA GLY A 438 15.32 -28.21 -0.73
C GLY A 438 13.82 -28.41 -0.95
N PRO A 439 13.07 -29.02 -0.01
CA PRO A 439 11.63 -29.29 -0.17
C PRO A 439 10.78 -28.02 -0.28
N TYR A 440 11.30 -26.86 0.15
CA TYR A 440 10.59 -25.59 0.08
C TYR A 440 10.74 -24.87 -1.26
N SER A 441 11.61 -25.34 -2.17
CA SER A 441 11.86 -24.70 -3.47
C SER A 441 10.59 -24.42 -4.26
N ALA A 442 9.63 -25.36 -4.30
CA ALA A 442 8.37 -25.17 -5.03
C ALA A 442 7.53 -24.00 -4.47
N MET A 443 7.56 -23.78 -3.15
CA MET A 443 6.86 -22.66 -2.50
C MET A 443 7.47 -21.30 -2.89
N LEU A 444 8.78 -21.26 -3.14
CA LEU A 444 9.53 -20.04 -3.43
C LEU A 444 9.59 -19.70 -4.94
N GLN A 445 9.30 -20.67 -5.82
CA GLN A 445 9.32 -20.49 -7.27
C GLN A 445 7.96 -20.04 -7.85
N SER A 446 6.87 -20.26 -7.12
CA SER A 446 5.55 -19.78 -7.54
C SER A 446 5.33 -18.36 -6.97
N PRO A 447 4.68 -17.44 -7.71
CA PRO A 447 4.13 -16.21 -7.15
C PRO A 447 2.94 -16.59 -6.25
N VAL A 448 3.22 -17.21 -5.11
CA VAL A 448 2.20 -17.66 -4.18
C VAL A 448 1.63 -16.43 -3.51
N SER A 449 0.36 -16.17 -3.81
CA SER A 449 -0.47 -15.25 -3.06
C SER A 449 -0.49 -15.69 -1.60
N THR A 450 -0.36 -14.74 -0.67
CA THR A 450 -0.63 -14.95 0.76
C THR A 450 -2.07 -15.41 1.05
N GLN A 451 -2.97 -15.38 0.06
CA GLN A 451 -4.35 -15.83 0.22
C GLN A 451 -4.42 -17.29 0.68
N PRO A 452 -5.24 -17.62 1.69
CA PRO A 452 -5.40 -18.99 2.17
C PRO A 452 -6.01 -19.90 1.09
N MET A 453 -6.91 -19.35 0.28
CA MET A 453 -7.47 -19.99 -0.90
C MET A 453 -7.29 -19.04 -2.09
N LYS A 454 -6.47 -19.46 -3.05
CA LYS A 454 -6.11 -18.65 -4.21
C LYS A 454 -7.35 -18.23 -5.01
N ASP A 455 -7.39 -16.96 -5.40
CA ASP A 455 -8.42 -16.33 -6.23
C ASP A 455 -9.84 -16.55 -5.69
N SER A 456 -9.98 -16.76 -4.37
CA SER A 456 -11.25 -17.08 -3.73
C SER A 456 -11.76 -15.91 -2.89
N ILE A 457 -13.08 -15.80 -2.76
CA ILE A 457 -13.78 -14.79 -1.97
C ILE A 457 -14.24 -15.44 -0.66
N LEU A 458 -13.92 -14.81 0.47
CA LEU A 458 -14.43 -15.20 1.79
C LEU A 458 -15.77 -14.51 2.03
N VAL A 459 -16.84 -15.27 2.26
CA VAL A 459 -18.19 -14.74 2.43
C VAL A 459 -18.68 -14.96 3.85
N PHE A 460 -19.40 -13.98 4.40
CA PHE A 460 -20.01 -13.97 5.72
C PHE A 460 -21.51 -13.67 5.61
N LEU A 461 -22.34 -14.57 6.15
CA LEU A 461 -23.80 -14.40 6.19
C LEU A 461 -24.38 -14.74 7.58
N PRO A 462 -25.53 -14.17 7.96
CA PRO A 462 -26.21 -14.55 9.19
C PRO A 462 -26.66 -16.01 9.12
N ALA A 463 -26.48 -16.77 10.20
CA ALA A 463 -26.92 -18.16 10.29
C ALA A 463 -28.42 -18.33 10.03
N VAL A 464 -29.21 -17.30 10.34
CA VAL A 464 -30.64 -17.21 10.00
C VAL A 464 -30.85 -15.99 9.12
N HIS A 465 -31.20 -16.22 7.86
CA HIS A 465 -31.50 -15.19 6.88
C HIS A 465 -32.76 -15.54 6.09
N ARG A 466 -33.56 -14.52 5.74
CA ARG A 466 -34.83 -14.68 5.01
C ARG A 466 -35.10 -13.44 4.16
N GLY A 467 -35.88 -13.61 3.11
CA GLY A 467 -36.35 -12.52 2.25
C GLY A 467 -35.95 -12.72 0.80
N ARG A 468 -36.45 -11.84 -0.06
CA ARG A 468 -36.27 -11.95 -1.51
C ARG A 468 -34.80 -11.88 -1.93
N ALA A 469 -34.04 -10.92 -1.40
CA ALA A 469 -32.62 -10.77 -1.71
C ALA A 469 -31.80 -12.00 -1.31
N TRP A 470 -32.13 -12.62 -0.17
CA TRP A 470 -31.51 -13.87 0.27
C TRP A 470 -31.88 -15.06 -0.63
N ALA A 471 -33.14 -15.19 -1.05
CA ALA A 471 -33.54 -16.22 -2.00
C ALA A 471 -32.85 -16.07 -3.38
N GLU A 472 -32.66 -14.83 -3.85
CA GLU A 472 -31.92 -14.54 -5.08
C GLU A 472 -30.41 -14.83 -4.91
N PHE A 473 -29.84 -14.52 -3.74
CA PHE A 473 -28.46 -14.87 -3.37
C PHE A 473 -28.24 -16.39 -3.36
N ASP A 474 -29.12 -17.15 -2.72
CA ASP A 474 -29.04 -18.62 -2.65
C ASP A 474 -29.13 -19.25 -4.05
N ALA A 475 -29.99 -18.70 -4.92
CA ALA A 475 -30.08 -19.12 -6.31
C ALA A 475 -28.79 -18.81 -7.10
N ALA A 476 -28.17 -17.65 -6.88
CA ALA A 476 -26.89 -17.27 -7.49
C ALA A 476 -25.73 -18.16 -6.99
N LEU A 477 -25.73 -18.51 -5.70
CA LEU A 477 -24.77 -19.43 -5.10
C LEU A 477 -24.91 -20.83 -5.70
N ALA A 478 -26.13 -21.36 -5.79
CA ALA A 478 -26.42 -22.68 -6.36
C ALA A 478 -26.06 -22.77 -7.85
N SER A 479 -26.27 -21.69 -8.60
CA SER A 479 -25.93 -21.58 -10.04
C SER A 479 -24.47 -21.23 -10.31
N ARG A 480 -23.64 -21.05 -9.28
CA ARG A 480 -22.22 -20.64 -9.35
C ARG A 480 -21.96 -19.26 -9.97
N ASN A 481 -22.97 -18.41 -10.14
CA ASN A 481 -22.80 -17.07 -10.71
C ASN A 481 -22.41 -16.00 -9.68
N LEU A 482 -22.32 -16.39 -8.40
CA LEU A 482 -22.11 -15.44 -7.31
C LEU A 482 -20.69 -14.85 -7.29
N TYR A 483 -19.68 -15.57 -7.76
CA TYR A 483 -18.28 -15.10 -7.71
C TYR A 483 -18.10 -13.76 -8.41
N ASP A 484 -18.55 -13.64 -9.67
CA ASP A 484 -18.41 -12.41 -10.46
C ASP A 484 -19.23 -11.26 -9.86
N VAL A 485 -20.45 -11.55 -9.39
CA VAL A 485 -21.30 -10.56 -8.71
C VAL A 485 -20.62 -9.99 -7.46
N LEU A 486 -20.01 -10.84 -6.63
CA LEU A 486 -19.30 -10.38 -5.44
C LEU A 486 -18.06 -9.57 -5.82
N LEU A 487 -17.30 -10.03 -6.81
CA LEU A 487 -16.12 -9.31 -7.29
C LEU A 487 -16.47 -7.90 -7.79
N GLU A 488 -17.59 -7.74 -8.51
CA GLU A 488 -18.11 -6.44 -8.97
C GLU A 488 -18.55 -5.52 -7.82
N ASN A 489 -18.96 -6.10 -6.69
CA ASN A 489 -19.46 -5.38 -5.52
C ASN A 489 -18.42 -5.25 -4.38
N ASP A 490 -17.15 -5.62 -4.63
CA ASP A 490 -16.12 -5.68 -3.60
C ASP A 490 -15.98 -4.33 -2.86
N PRO A 491 -16.27 -4.30 -1.54
CA PRO A 491 -16.13 -3.08 -0.76
C PRO A 491 -14.66 -2.67 -0.75
N VAL A 492 -13.72 -3.59 -0.66
CA VAL A 492 -12.28 -3.31 -0.64
C VAL A 492 -11.71 -3.29 -2.06
N SER A 493 -12.53 -3.10 -3.11
CA SER A 493 -12.03 -2.72 -4.44
C SER A 493 -11.43 -1.31 -4.42
N VAL A 494 -10.45 -1.09 -3.57
CA VAL A 494 -9.20 -0.48 -3.96
C VAL A 494 -8.48 -1.58 -4.71
N ILE A 495 -8.78 -1.68 -6.00
CA ILE A 495 -7.78 -2.24 -6.88
C ILE A 495 -6.54 -1.37 -6.68
N ASP A 496 -5.49 -1.93 -6.10
CA ASP A 496 -4.22 -1.26 -5.80
C ASP A 496 -3.43 -1.10 -7.11
N PHE A 497 -4.03 -0.39 -8.07
CA PHE A 497 -3.32 0.09 -9.23
C PHE A 497 -3.16 1.61 -9.11
N PRO A 498 -1.95 2.15 -9.34
CA PRO A 498 -1.74 3.58 -9.41
C PRO A 498 -2.74 4.21 -10.39
N THR A 499 -3.51 5.20 -9.94
CA THR A 499 -4.43 5.94 -10.82
C THR A 499 -3.69 6.86 -11.80
N ASP A 500 -2.38 7.00 -11.64
CA ASP A 500 -1.46 7.71 -12.52
C ASP A 500 -0.10 6.99 -12.52
N THR A 501 0.30 6.46 -13.67
CA THR A 501 1.57 5.75 -13.89
C THR A 501 2.51 6.49 -14.83
N ARG A 502 2.20 7.74 -15.19
CA ARG A 502 3.00 8.50 -16.17
C ARG A 502 4.47 8.61 -15.78
N ASN A 503 4.73 8.69 -14.48
CA ASN A 503 6.08 8.80 -13.90
C ASN A 503 6.49 7.55 -13.09
N ALA A 504 5.72 6.46 -13.18
CA ALA A 504 6.00 5.24 -12.42
C ALA A 504 7.09 4.39 -13.11
N PRO A 505 8.10 3.89 -12.35
CA PRO A 505 9.17 3.07 -12.92
C PRO A 505 8.62 1.74 -13.47
N GLY A 506 9.14 1.32 -14.63
CA GLY A 506 8.74 0.08 -15.30
C GLY A 506 7.55 0.23 -16.26
N PHE A 507 6.90 1.40 -16.33
CA PHE A 507 5.84 1.70 -17.29
C PHE A 507 6.39 2.49 -18.50
N VAL A 508 6.03 2.08 -19.71
CA VAL A 508 6.59 2.60 -20.97
C VAL A 508 5.50 2.92 -22.01
N GLY A 509 5.90 3.55 -23.12
CA GLY A 509 5.01 3.91 -24.24
C GLY A 509 4.15 5.16 -23.97
N PRO A 510 3.32 5.64 -24.93
CA PRO A 510 2.40 6.77 -24.75
C PRO A 510 1.63 6.80 -23.42
N ALA A 511 1.53 7.98 -22.79
CA ALA A 511 0.72 8.24 -21.62
C ALA A 511 -0.78 8.31 -21.99
N VAL A 512 -1.53 7.30 -21.57
CA VAL A 512 -2.95 7.14 -21.92
C VAL A 512 -3.86 7.74 -20.85
N PHE A 513 -4.66 8.75 -21.20
CA PHE A 513 -5.75 9.21 -20.34
C PHE A 513 -7.01 8.35 -20.56
N ILE A 514 -7.62 7.86 -19.48
CA ILE A 514 -8.90 7.14 -19.54
C ILE A 514 -10.05 8.09 -19.23
N SER A 515 -10.84 8.40 -20.26
CA SER A 515 -12.03 9.25 -20.21
C SER A 515 -13.28 8.38 -19.95
N PHE A 516 -14.06 8.74 -18.92
CA PHE A 516 -15.21 7.93 -18.48
C PHE A 516 -16.22 8.75 -17.66
N ALA A 517 -17.43 8.20 -17.44
CA ALA A 517 -18.39 8.75 -16.50
C ALA A 517 -18.30 8.00 -15.16
N ALA A 518 -18.54 8.69 -14.04
CA ALA A 518 -18.40 8.11 -12.69
C ALA A 518 -19.04 6.71 -12.49
N PRO A 519 -20.23 6.38 -13.05
CA PRO A 519 -20.80 5.03 -12.95
C PRO A 519 -20.00 3.91 -13.64
N ASP A 520 -19.06 4.26 -14.51
CA ASP A 520 -18.20 3.33 -15.27
C ASP A 520 -16.87 3.06 -14.59
N ILE A 521 -16.64 3.56 -13.36
CA ILE A 521 -15.37 3.43 -12.65
C ILE A 521 -14.86 1.99 -12.53
N GLN A 522 -15.76 0.99 -12.44
CA GLN A 522 -15.36 -0.42 -12.38
C GLN A 522 -14.83 -0.95 -13.72
N LEU A 523 -15.38 -0.49 -14.85
CA LEU A 523 -14.83 -0.79 -16.18
C LEU A 523 -13.45 -0.18 -16.34
N VAL A 524 -13.29 1.08 -15.91
CA VAL A 524 -12.00 1.79 -15.94
C VAL A 524 -10.95 1.06 -15.12
N ARG A 525 -11.32 0.56 -13.95
CA ARG A 525 -10.45 -0.25 -13.10
C ARG A 525 -9.99 -1.54 -13.77
N ARG A 526 -10.88 -2.24 -14.48
CA ARG A 526 -10.51 -3.42 -15.28
C ARG A 526 -9.62 -3.05 -16.47
N ILE A 527 -9.88 -1.93 -17.16
CA ILE A 527 -8.99 -1.41 -18.21
C ILE A 527 -7.60 -1.13 -17.63
N ALA A 528 -7.54 -0.43 -16.49
CA ALA A 528 -6.28 -0.11 -15.80
C ALA A 528 -5.50 -1.36 -15.42
N ALA A 529 -6.16 -2.44 -15.00
CA ALA A 529 -5.53 -3.73 -14.72
C ALA A 529 -4.75 -4.28 -15.93
N VAL A 530 -5.37 -4.23 -17.11
CA VAL A 530 -4.74 -4.68 -18.37
C VAL A 530 -3.61 -3.73 -18.79
N LEU A 531 -3.74 -2.42 -18.56
CA LEU A 531 -2.66 -1.47 -18.80
C LEU A 531 -1.46 -1.71 -17.86
N VAL A 532 -1.70 -2.09 -16.61
CA VAL A 532 -0.65 -2.48 -15.65
C VAL A 532 0.06 -3.76 -16.08
N SER A 533 -0.69 -4.79 -16.46
CA SER A 533 -0.10 -6.05 -16.95
C SER A 533 0.72 -5.84 -18.22
N ALA A 534 0.28 -4.92 -19.08
CA ALA A 534 0.98 -4.48 -20.27
C ALA A 534 2.12 -3.46 -20.01
N ARG A 535 2.37 -3.06 -18.76
CA ARG A 535 3.35 -2.02 -18.37
C ARG A 535 3.19 -0.72 -19.17
N ARG A 536 1.96 -0.31 -19.45
CA ARG A 536 1.63 0.89 -20.23
C ARG A 536 1.42 2.11 -19.34
N ARG A 537 2.05 3.25 -19.64
CA ARG A 537 1.75 4.53 -18.96
C ARG A 537 0.28 4.93 -19.14
N TYR A 538 -0.42 5.21 -18.05
CA TYR A 538 -1.82 5.65 -18.06
C TYR A 538 -2.15 6.54 -16.86
N PHE A 539 -3.27 7.24 -16.92
CA PHE A 539 -3.84 7.93 -15.78
C PHE A 539 -5.34 8.17 -15.94
N PHE A 540 -6.05 8.32 -14.82
CA PHE A 540 -7.45 8.71 -14.79
C PHE A 540 -7.81 9.35 -13.44
N TYR A 541 -8.89 10.13 -13.41
CA TYR A 541 -9.37 10.79 -12.20
C TYR A 541 -10.58 10.06 -11.60
N GLY A 542 -10.30 9.14 -10.66
CA GLY A 542 -11.31 8.35 -9.97
C GLY A 542 -11.99 9.06 -8.79
N GLY A 543 -11.36 10.11 -8.25
CA GLY A 543 -11.90 10.91 -7.14
C GLY A 543 -12.49 12.25 -7.61
N ARG A 544 -13.53 12.75 -6.92
CA ARG A 544 -14.17 14.05 -7.19
C ARG A 544 -13.22 15.27 -7.14
N PHE A 545 -12.00 15.11 -6.63
CA PHE A 545 -10.97 16.16 -6.48
C PHE A 545 -9.58 15.72 -6.94
N GLN A 546 -9.50 14.77 -7.87
CA GLN A 546 -8.23 14.30 -8.41
C GLN A 546 -7.83 15.17 -9.62
N GLY A 547 -6.63 15.78 -9.58
CA GLY A 547 -6.09 16.68 -10.61
C GLY A 547 -5.58 18.03 -10.07
N ILE A 548 -4.87 18.82 -10.89
CA ILE A 548 -4.22 20.10 -10.53
C ILE A 548 -5.08 21.36 -10.81
N GLY A 549 -6.25 21.19 -11.43
CA GLY A 549 -7.20 22.25 -11.76
C GLY A 549 -8.13 22.60 -10.61
N ALA A 550 -8.61 23.86 -10.61
CA ALA A 550 -9.51 24.39 -9.58
C ALA A 550 -10.91 23.75 -9.59
N THR A 551 -11.32 23.18 -10.73
CA THR A 551 -12.61 22.51 -10.91
C THR A 551 -12.44 21.17 -11.65
N ALA A 552 -13.42 20.26 -11.51
CA ALA A 552 -13.43 19.00 -12.27
C ALA A 552 -13.47 19.22 -13.81
N ARG A 553 -13.97 20.37 -14.26
CA ARG A 553 -13.91 20.80 -15.67
C ARG A 553 -12.47 21.03 -16.11
N ASP A 554 -11.73 21.81 -15.32
CA ASP A 554 -10.33 22.15 -15.60
C ASP A 554 -9.45 20.91 -15.54
N ASN A 555 -9.72 20.00 -14.60
CA ASN A 555 -9.04 18.71 -14.51
C ASN A 555 -9.21 17.88 -15.79
N SER A 556 -10.45 17.74 -16.26
CA SER A 556 -10.76 16.95 -17.46
C SER A 556 -10.09 17.52 -18.72
N VAL A 557 -10.13 18.85 -18.90
CA VAL A 557 -9.48 19.52 -20.02
C VAL A 557 -7.95 19.45 -19.94
N ASN A 558 -7.36 19.64 -18.75
CA ASN A 558 -5.91 19.54 -18.56
C ASN A 558 -5.40 18.10 -18.73
N ALA A 559 -6.17 17.09 -18.30
CA ALA A 559 -5.82 15.70 -18.57
C ALA A 559 -5.66 15.41 -20.06
N VAL A 560 -6.59 15.88 -20.89
CA VAL A 560 -6.49 15.73 -22.35
C VAL A 560 -5.24 16.42 -22.91
N ARG A 561 -4.82 17.56 -22.34
CA ARG A 561 -3.61 18.28 -22.77
C ARG A 561 -2.32 17.55 -22.39
N GLU A 562 -2.32 16.88 -21.24
CA GLU A 562 -1.17 16.15 -20.69
C GLU A 562 -1.07 14.70 -21.19
N ALA A 563 -2.08 14.22 -21.94
CA ALA A 563 -2.12 12.88 -22.49
C ALA A 563 -1.47 12.81 -23.88
N ASP A 564 -0.76 11.72 -24.13
CA ASP A 564 -0.29 11.36 -25.48
C ASP A 564 -1.42 10.71 -26.30
N ALA A 565 -2.33 10.00 -25.62
CA ALA A 565 -3.51 9.36 -26.22
C ALA A 565 -4.67 9.27 -25.22
N VAL A 566 -5.89 9.08 -25.74
CA VAL A 566 -7.10 8.93 -24.94
C VAL A 566 -7.79 7.60 -25.24
N ILE A 567 -8.10 6.84 -24.19
CA ILE A 567 -9.10 5.77 -24.22
C ILE A 567 -10.40 6.33 -23.66
N MET A 568 -11.42 6.41 -24.50
CA MET A 568 -12.76 6.84 -24.12
C MET A 568 -13.65 5.62 -23.88
N VAL A 569 -14.23 5.52 -22.67
CA VAL A 569 -15.24 4.52 -22.33
C VAL A 569 -16.61 5.06 -22.71
N ALA A 570 -17.05 4.73 -23.91
CA ALA A 570 -18.34 5.16 -24.44
C ALA A 570 -19.46 4.32 -23.80
N SER A 571 -20.25 4.95 -22.93
CA SER A 571 -21.38 4.32 -22.24
C SER A 571 -22.67 5.12 -22.32
N THR A 572 -23.79 4.49 -21.97
CA THR A 572 -25.07 5.19 -21.75
C THR A 572 -24.96 6.28 -20.68
N SER A 573 -24.18 6.05 -19.62
CA SER A 573 -23.92 7.04 -18.56
C SER A 573 -23.10 8.22 -19.05
N TYR A 574 -22.10 7.95 -19.89
CA TYR A 574 -21.27 8.96 -20.54
C TYR A 574 -22.10 9.85 -21.47
N ALA A 575 -22.96 9.24 -22.28
CA ALA A 575 -23.86 9.95 -23.17
C ALA A 575 -24.93 10.75 -22.44
N ALA A 576 -25.51 10.21 -21.36
CA ALA A 576 -26.45 10.93 -20.52
C ALA A 576 -25.82 12.19 -19.90
N ARG A 577 -24.58 12.09 -19.40
CA ARG A 577 -23.82 13.23 -18.87
C ARG A 577 -23.56 14.31 -19.92
N PHE A 578 -23.18 13.90 -21.13
CA PHE A 578 -23.02 14.83 -22.25
C PHE A 578 -24.32 15.60 -22.57
N LYS A 579 -25.47 14.93 -22.55
CA LYS A 579 -26.78 15.55 -22.87
C LYS A 579 -27.33 16.43 -21.74
N GLN A 580 -27.13 16.02 -20.48
CA GLN A 580 -27.68 16.73 -19.31
C GLN A 580 -26.92 18.01 -18.99
N GLU A 581 -25.62 18.05 -19.28
CA GLU A 581 -24.75 19.19 -18.99
C GLU A 581 -23.93 19.55 -20.25
N PRO A 582 -24.51 20.27 -21.23
CA PRO A 582 -23.81 20.64 -22.47
C PRO A 582 -22.55 21.51 -22.23
N ASP A 583 -22.50 22.22 -21.10
CA ASP A 583 -21.33 22.99 -20.62
C ASP A 583 -20.55 22.26 -19.51
N GLY A 584 -20.91 21.01 -19.22
CA GLY A 584 -20.35 20.17 -18.15
C GLY A 584 -18.99 19.56 -18.49
N TYR A 585 -18.47 18.75 -17.56
CA TYR A 585 -17.11 18.19 -17.61
C TYR A 585 -16.89 17.32 -18.84
N VAL A 586 -17.84 16.41 -19.11
CA VAL A 586 -17.78 15.49 -20.25
C VAL A 586 -17.83 16.26 -21.57
N ALA A 587 -18.70 17.25 -21.73
CA ALA A 587 -18.78 18.02 -22.96
C ALA A 587 -17.49 18.84 -23.20
N SER A 588 -16.97 19.50 -22.16
CA SER A 588 -15.70 20.24 -22.25
C SER A 588 -14.52 19.33 -22.59
N GLU A 589 -14.49 18.12 -22.04
CA GLU A 589 -13.47 17.11 -22.35
C GLU A 589 -13.55 16.65 -23.81
N ILE A 590 -14.75 16.35 -24.31
CA ILE A 590 -14.99 15.97 -25.72
C ILE A 590 -14.46 17.06 -26.66
N PHE A 591 -14.79 18.32 -26.41
CA PHE A 591 -14.31 19.42 -27.23
C PHE A 591 -12.78 19.59 -27.15
N ALA A 592 -12.18 19.39 -25.97
CA ALA A 592 -10.73 19.41 -25.80
C ALA A 592 -10.06 18.28 -26.61
N ILE A 593 -10.63 17.07 -26.59
CA ILE A 593 -10.15 15.92 -27.36
C ILE A 593 -10.22 16.23 -28.86
N SER A 594 -11.36 16.74 -29.35
CA SER A 594 -11.52 17.10 -30.76
C SER A 594 -10.50 18.13 -31.21
N ALA A 595 -10.36 19.22 -30.44
CA ALA A 595 -9.42 20.29 -30.76
C ALA A 595 -7.96 19.82 -30.73
N ARG A 596 -7.62 18.80 -29.93
CA ARG A 596 -6.29 18.21 -29.91
C ARG A 596 -6.04 17.34 -31.14
N ARG A 597 -7.01 16.49 -31.53
CA ARG A 597 -6.93 15.65 -32.73
C ARG A 597 -6.78 16.46 -34.03
N GLU A 598 -7.44 17.62 -34.12
CA GLU A 598 -7.30 18.48 -35.30
C GLU A 598 -5.93 19.15 -35.41
N ARG A 599 -5.24 19.35 -34.29
CA ARG A 599 -3.95 20.05 -34.24
C ARG A 599 -2.73 19.12 -34.28
N ASP A 600 -2.82 17.97 -33.61
CA ASP A 600 -1.70 17.03 -33.48
C ASP A 600 -2.01 15.72 -34.19
N ALA A 601 -1.27 15.46 -35.28
CA ALA A 601 -1.41 14.23 -36.06
C ALA A 601 -1.12 12.95 -35.26
N ASP A 602 -0.33 13.08 -34.18
CA ASP A 602 0.17 11.99 -33.35
C ASP A 602 -0.78 11.64 -32.19
N PHE A 603 -1.82 12.45 -31.99
CA PHE A 603 -2.75 12.29 -30.87
C PHE A 603 -3.83 11.27 -31.19
N SER A 604 -3.77 10.11 -30.51
CA SER A 604 -4.69 9.00 -30.75
C SER A 604 -5.90 9.03 -29.81
N LEU A 605 -7.10 8.84 -30.38
CA LEU A 605 -8.35 8.62 -29.65
C LEU A 605 -8.88 7.23 -29.99
N VAL A 606 -8.97 6.38 -28.97
CA VAL A 606 -9.51 5.04 -29.05
C VAL A 606 -10.81 4.96 -28.25
N VAL A 607 -11.81 4.27 -28.81
CA VAL A 607 -13.13 4.15 -28.18
C VAL A 607 -13.42 2.70 -27.81
N LEU A 608 -13.69 2.46 -26.53
CA LEU A 608 -14.19 1.18 -26.02
C LEU A 608 -15.66 1.36 -25.63
N THR A 609 -16.54 0.42 -26.01
CA THR A 609 -17.96 0.53 -25.64
C THR A 609 -18.25 -0.23 -24.36
N ALA A 610 -18.96 0.39 -23.42
CA ALA A 610 -19.46 -0.30 -22.24
C ALA A 610 -20.63 -1.23 -22.61
N GLU A 611 -21.57 -0.72 -23.41
CA GLU A 611 -22.73 -1.44 -23.94
C GLU A 611 -22.66 -1.66 -25.47
N ASP A 612 -23.73 -2.19 -26.08
CA ASP A 612 -23.82 -2.41 -27.52
C ASP A 612 -23.58 -1.12 -28.32
N LYS A 613 -22.83 -1.23 -29.42
CA LYS A 613 -22.43 -0.10 -30.26
C LYS A 613 -23.63 0.77 -30.67
N SER A 614 -24.74 0.14 -31.07
CA SER A 614 -25.98 0.82 -31.45
C SER A 614 -26.55 1.69 -30.32
N THR A 615 -26.47 1.23 -29.07
CA THR A 615 -26.98 1.94 -27.90
C THR A 615 -26.24 3.25 -27.66
N VAL A 616 -24.94 3.32 -27.94
CA VAL A 616 -24.12 4.50 -27.65
C VAL A 616 -23.91 5.39 -28.90
N LEU A 617 -23.98 4.81 -30.10
CA LEU A 617 -23.84 5.52 -31.38
C LEU A 617 -24.81 6.68 -31.53
N ASP A 618 -26.10 6.48 -31.22
CA ASP A 618 -27.14 7.49 -31.42
C ASP A 618 -27.15 8.58 -30.34
N ASN A 619 -26.37 8.40 -29.27
CA ASN A 619 -26.43 9.24 -28.08
C ASN A 619 -25.23 10.18 -27.90
N LEU A 620 -24.20 10.06 -28.73
CA LEU A 620 -23.01 10.91 -28.70
C LEU A 620 -22.77 11.61 -30.04
N PRO A 621 -22.18 12.82 -30.02
CA PRO A 621 -21.97 13.66 -31.21
C PRO A 621 -20.75 13.21 -32.04
N TRP A 622 -20.73 11.96 -32.53
CA TRP A 622 -19.56 11.37 -33.20
C TRP A 622 -19.03 12.16 -34.39
N ARG A 623 -19.93 12.59 -35.29
CA ARG A 623 -19.54 13.36 -36.48
C ARG A 623 -19.24 14.82 -36.17
N SER A 624 -20.08 15.46 -35.36
CA SER A 624 -20.00 16.90 -35.10
C SER A 624 -18.98 17.31 -34.05
N ALA A 625 -18.66 16.43 -33.08
CA ALA A 625 -17.74 16.76 -31.99
C ALA A 625 -16.50 15.87 -31.91
N PHE A 626 -16.45 14.71 -32.58
CA PHE A 626 -15.21 13.91 -32.64
C PHE A 626 -14.65 13.77 -34.06
N GLY A 627 -15.37 14.24 -35.08
CA GLY A 627 -14.96 14.16 -36.48
C GLY A 627 -15.02 12.76 -37.10
N PHE A 628 -15.70 11.80 -36.46
CA PHE A 628 -15.80 10.43 -36.97
C PHE A 628 -17.07 10.24 -37.82
N GLY A 629 -16.89 9.68 -39.04
CA GLY A 629 -18.01 9.13 -39.80
C GLY A 629 -18.56 7.84 -39.16
N GLU A 630 -17.65 7.01 -38.65
CA GLU A 630 -17.93 5.83 -37.81
C GLU A 630 -16.85 5.78 -36.70
N PRO A 631 -17.22 5.62 -35.41
CA PRO A 631 -16.25 5.63 -34.32
C PRO A 631 -15.37 4.36 -34.33
N PRO A 632 -14.08 4.47 -33.97
CA PRO A 632 -13.15 3.35 -33.98
C PRO A 632 -13.37 2.49 -32.72
N PHE A 633 -14.45 1.71 -32.70
CA PHE A 633 -14.76 0.84 -31.57
C PHE A 633 -13.93 -0.43 -31.59
N PHE A 634 -13.26 -0.73 -30.47
CA PHE A 634 -12.43 -1.93 -30.34
C PHE A 634 -13.11 -3.00 -29.49
N GLY A 635 -13.17 -4.22 -30.03
CA GLY A 635 -13.70 -5.39 -29.34
C GLY A 635 -15.22 -5.43 -29.18
N ARG A 636 -15.66 -6.29 -28.26
CA ARG A 636 -17.06 -6.47 -27.84
C ARG A 636 -17.41 -5.49 -26.70
N PRO A 637 -18.71 -5.23 -26.44
CA PRO A 637 -19.13 -4.43 -25.30
C PRO A 637 -18.51 -4.92 -23.99
N LEU A 638 -17.81 -4.03 -23.29
CA LEU A 638 -16.99 -4.40 -22.15
C LEU A 638 -17.80 -4.93 -20.96
N ARG A 639 -19.06 -4.50 -20.77
CA ARG A 639 -19.92 -5.00 -19.68
C ARG A 639 -20.38 -6.44 -19.88
N SER A 640 -20.52 -6.89 -21.14
CA SER A 640 -20.92 -8.26 -21.47
C SER A 640 -19.77 -9.14 -21.95
N ALA A 641 -18.56 -8.59 -22.05
CA ALA A 641 -17.35 -9.31 -22.43
C ALA A 641 -16.84 -10.21 -21.29
N ASN A 642 -16.53 -11.46 -21.63
CA ASN A 642 -15.72 -12.34 -20.78
C ASN A 642 -14.27 -11.80 -20.66
N SER A 643 -13.47 -12.35 -19.75
CA SER A 643 -12.11 -11.87 -19.49
C SER A 643 -11.20 -11.87 -20.73
N ALA A 644 -11.24 -12.94 -21.54
CA ALA A 644 -10.41 -13.04 -22.74
C ALA A 644 -10.80 -11.99 -23.80
N ASP A 645 -12.10 -11.80 -24.04
CA ASP A 645 -12.63 -10.79 -24.97
C ASP A 645 -12.34 -9.37 -24.46
N PHE A 646 -12.42 -9.15 -23.14
CA PHE A 646 -12.11 -7.86 -22.50
C PHE A 646 -10.63 -7.50 -22.66
N ASP A 647 -9.73 -8.42 -22.30
CA ASP A 647 -8.29 -8.22 -22.43
C ASP A 647 -7.89 -8.02 -23.89
N SER A 648 -8.48 -8.81 -24.80
CA SER A 648 -8.26 -8.64 -26.24
C SER A 648 -8.71 -7.26 -26.73
N ALA A 649 -9.82 -6.73 -26.22
CA ALA A 649 -10.31 -5.41 -26.61
C ALA A 649 -9.35 -4.30 -26.14
N VAL A 650 -8.86 -4.38 -24.90
CA VAL A 650 -7.92 -3.39 -24.34
C VAL A 650 -6.54 -3.51 -24.99
N HIS A 651 -6.06 -4.72 -25.28
CA HIS A 651 -4.81 -4.90 -26.04
C HIS A 651 -4.91 -4.39 -27.48
N ALA A 652 -6.05 -4.58 -28.15
CA ALA A 652 -6.29 -4.00 -29.47
C ALA A 652 -6.29 -2.46 -29.40
N ALA A 653 -6.84 -1.88 -28.33
CA ALA A 653 -6.76 -0.44 -28.08
C ALA A 653 -5.31 0.04 -27.90
N ILE A 654 -4.48 -0.66 -27.11
CA ILE A 654 -3.05 -0.35 -26.95
C ILE A 654 -2.33 -0.39 -28.30
N GLN A 655 -2.54 -1.44 -29.10
CA GLN A 655 -1.91 -1.59 -30.41
C GLN A 655 -2.29 -0.46 -31.37
N ALA A 656 -3.55 -0.03 -31.35
CA ALA A 656 -4.01 1.09 -32.16
C ALA A 656 -3.37 2.42 -31.74
N ILE A 657 -3.16 2.64 -30.44
CA ILE A 657 -2.43 3.81 -29.94
C ILE A 657 -0.98 3.78 -30.44
N ASP A 658 -0.30 2.64 -30.30
CA ASP A 658 1.11 2.50 -30.69
C ASP A 658 1.33 2.67 -32.20
N ALA A 659 0.38 2.22 -33.02
CA ALA A 659 0.45 2.36 -34.48
C ALA A 659 0.47 3.83 -34.91
N VAL A 660 -0.34 4.69 -34.30
CA VAL A 660 -0.40 6.13 -34.61
C VAL A 660 0.91 6.81 -34.23
N VAL A 661 1.46 6.52 -33.05
CA VAL A 661 2.70 7.15 -32.57
C VAL A 661 3.94 6.69 -33.37
N THR A 662 3.92 5.48 -33.92
CA THR A 662 5.05 4.95 -34.71
C THR A 662 5.10 5.58 -36.11
N VAL A 663 3.95 5.72 -36.77
CA VAL A 663 3.84 6.33 -38.13
C VAL A 663 4.37 7.77 -38.14
N SER A 664 4.13 8.52 -37.08
CA SER A 664 4.60 9.90 -36.96
C SER A 664 6.10 10.03 -36.79
N ARG A 665 6.75 9.08 -36.08
CA ARG A 665 8.22 9.05 -35.93
C ARG A 665 8.95 8.70 -37.21
N ASP A 666 8.39 7.80 -38.03
CA ASP A 666 8.98 7.44 -39.33
C ASP A 666 8.74 8.53 -40.39
N SER A 667 7.67 9.31 -40.29
CA SER A 667 7.42 10.46 -41.18
C SER A 667 8.33 11.68 -40.92
N GLY A 668 9.06 11.70 -39.79
CA GLY A 668 10.04 12.73 -39.43
C GLY A 668 11.45 12.53 -40.00
N TYR A 669 11.71 11.42 -40.68
CA TYR A 669 13.01 11.08 -41.28
C TYR A 669 12.96 11.07 -42.82
N SER A 670 12.47 12.15 -43.42
CA SER A 670 12.84 12.52 -44.80
C SER A 670 13.49 13.89 -44.78
N GLY A 671 14.83 13.89 -44.71
CA GLY A 671 15.61 15.10 -44.79
C GLY A 671 15.48 15.78 -46.15
N GLU A 672 15.17 17.07 -46.14
CA GLU A 672 15.75 17.99 -47.12
C GLU A 672 16.74 18.90 -46.39
N THR A 673 18.01 18.62 -46.63
CA THR A 673 19.12 19.57 -46.51
C THR A 673 18.78 20.87 -47.23
N ARG A 674 18.65 21.98 -46.50
CA ARG A 674 19.00 23.31 -47.04
C ARG A 674 19.77 24.12 -46.01
N SER A 675 20.94 24.54 -46.47
CA SER A 675 21.92 25.39 -45.80
C SER A 675 21.37 26.77 -45.44
N SER A 676 21.59 27.18 -44.19
CA SER A 676 22.15 28.48 -43.77
C SER A 676 22.18 28.55 -42.26
#